data_AF-A0A4Y9Z5L6-F1
#
_entry.id   AF-A0A4Y9Z5L6-F1
#
_cell.length_a   1.000
_cell.length_b   1.000
_cell.length_c   1.000
_cell.angle_alpha   90.00
_cell.angle_beta   90.00
_cell.angle_gamma   90.00
#
_symmetry.space_group_name_H-M   'P 1'
#
loop_
_entity.id
_entity.type
_entity.pdbx_description
1 polymer ?
#
loop_
_entity_poly.entity_id
_entity_poly.type
_entity_poly.pdbx_seq_one_letter_code
_entity_poly.pdbx_strand_id
1 'polypeptide(L)'
;MQDSNLALICALALGVLGFAFTRWRTNDPPWPPGPPSLPLIGNWRHLPRSKLWVTFSEWSHTYKSDLVSVNAFGQAIVVINTQKAVQVLLDQRSSIYSDRPFFTIVALSGGDWFLGFLPYAEKWRARRRILQQAFRDQTCLEYRPKQQAMAENLIRWLYDDPEDFQRYANLAAASLSLSIAYAYDVKQRGDSLVQKLQTATDVAIQLLLPGTSILNEIPLLSRLPSWFSGMGYKARAKACRTITAEILHDPMNAVQKSMADGTARESMARKLLGKFEADGMNDRPQPEEVIREAVASLYAAGADTTGSALHVAILALVLHPSVQERARAEIDNVVGRDRLPTLEDRNTLPYVGAILRESLRWNSIVPLGLPHRATQDDMYEGYLIPKGAIVFANIWAMLNEPSRYPEPESFKPERFLQPDGTLNDDDVGVVFGFGRRVCPGRYLADSSAWLAVACMLAVFSFTNAKDEDGRTIPVNNEMVDGTACRPVPFKCRIEPRDSTAEALIKSLSVFGDPYEGAQLSTSDEHQDAQGLALALAQARTSYAQGGIPIGSVLLVPSSSHQANSDAPGPKFKVLGAGHNQRVQKSSATLHAEIAALEDAGRLKAEVYRGATLYTTLSPCSMCTGAALLYGIPRVVIGENVNFVGGEDLLRAQGVKVIVVDDADCKALMAKFIEEKPEVSLSIHLVRRHRAASITMVLRRVIVAMYTPETQQQVIGPQFKFIMISVCDCNSNRNPASSFGIFKSPTYSLHVTLLVITIFLSPSLKMRAGLLTLLSLPTAFCAVPRTIQLSARRNPGSISKRNNGAPIRSEPLWDDYRGTDLQWYGQISFGTPPQTFSVVFDTGSFASEVPGIQCGLECANHHKFDYTASSTFVNLTKTGQLKFSTGGGVAATVNDTMSILGLSQPNFTFFLITNQTSGFVGNFYDGIVGMGWQPNDGIFPALRAPASQPYSPSTSPRTPSTARQLTLGGYDASKTNGVPPTYAALLPPTAFAPGSGNANASHNYWSLRAAHIDANDRRVPQALFANIPIIFDSGTSNIVMPRNVTEVRLLFPSLHPFAPFAPFSFRLHYGSNPVPGALTRIYAHTPPTQAIYARISPQIKPHGTKGAYALPCALIPSLPFELTFTFTSTTGGPFTLTVPRAELSVGPLADDPSLCQTLVNALDKGVGIVGGSLLKYYYSVWDVDSAQIGFVRNEYEL
;
A
#
# COMPACT_ATOMS: atom_id res chain seq x y z
N MET A 1 8.12 -41.53 -41.27
CA MET A 1 7.84 -40.18 -40.68
C MET A 1 6.48 -39.59 -41.09
N GLN A 2 5.68 -40.23 -41.97
CA GLN A 2 4.35 -39.72 -42.34
C GLN A 2 3.20 -40.25 -41.43
N ASP A 3 3.31 -41.46 -40.88
CA ASP A 3 2.21 -42.05 -40.09
C ASP A 3 2.06 -41.47 -38.67
N SER A 4 3.15 -40.99 -38.08
CA SER A 4 3.18 -40.45 -36.71
C SER A 4 2.42 -39.13 -36.57
N ASN A 5 2.43 -38.30 -37.63
CA ASN A 5 1.76 -37.00 -37.65
C ASN A 5 0.25 -37.13 -37.90
N LEU A 6 -0.18 -38.15 -38.64
CA LEU A 6 -1.60 -38.42 -38.89
C LEU A 6 -2.30 -38.91 -37.61
N ALA A 7 -1.64 -39.76 -36.82
CA ALA A 7 -2.17 -40.23 -35.53
C ALA A 7 -2.35 -39.09 -34.52
N LEU A 8 -1.43 -38.13 -34.47
CA LEU A 8 -1.50 -36.98 -33.56
C LEU A 8 -2.63 -36.00 -33.96
N ILE A 9 -2.80 -35.74 -35.26
CA ILE A 9 -3.88 -34.89 -35.78
C ILE A 9 -5.24 -35.55 -35.56
N CYS A 10 -5.36 -36.87 -35.79
CA CYS A 10 -6.58 -37.62 -35.50
C CYS A 10 -6.88 -37.66 -34.00
N ALA A 11 -5.88 -37.80 -33.13
CA ALA A 11 -6.08 -37.75 -31.67
C ALA A 11 -6.50 -36.37 -31.17
N LEU A 12 -5.97 -35.29 -31.74
CA LEU A 12 -6.40 -33.92 -31.45
C LEU A 12 -7.80 -33.64 -32.00
N ALA A 13 -8.12 -34.08 -33.21
CA ALA A 13 -9.46 -33.94 -33.79
C ALA A 13 -10.49 -34.76 -33.00
N LEU A 14 -10.17 -35.98 -32.58
CA LEU A 14 -11.01 -36.82 -31.72
C LEU A 14 -11.10 -36.27 -30.28
N GLY A 15 -10.06 -35.60 -29.78
CA GLY A 15 -10.09 -34.90 -28.50
C GLY A 15 -10.99 -33.66 -28.54
N VAL A 16 -10.93 -32.88 -29.63
CA VAL A 16 -11.80 -31.72 -29.87
C VAL A 16 -13.25 -32.15 -30.14
N LEU A 17 -13.46 -33.21 -30.95
CA LEU A 17 -14.78 -33.80 -31.19
C LEU A 17 -15.33 -34.46 -29.93
N GLY A 18 -14.50 -35.12 -29.13
CA GLY A 18 -14.87 -35.70 -27.84
C GLY A 18 -15.26 -34.62 -26.82
N PHE A 19 -14.53 -33.51 -26.76
CA PHE A 19 -14.86 -32.34 -25.95
C PHE A 19 -16.12 -31.60 -26.45
N ALA A 20 -16.33 -31.55 -27.76
CA ALA A 20 -17.56 -31.00 -28.34
C ALA A 20 -18.77 -31.93 -28.08
N PHE A 21 -18.57 -33.25 -28.17
CA PHE A 21 -19.62 -34.26 -28.00
C PHE A 21 -20.03 -34.45 -26.54
N THR A 22 -19.11 -34.28 -25.57
CA THR A 22 -19.48 -34.27 -24.14
C THR A 22 -20.27 -33.01 -23.76
N ARG A 23 -20.06 -31.89 -24.45
CA ARG A 23 -20.90 -30.68 -24.31
C ARG A 23 -22.24 -30.76 -25.03
N TRP A 24 -22.41 -31.68 -25.98
CA TRP A 24 -23.63 -31.84 -26.76
C TRP A 24 -24.63 -32.82 -26.11
N ARG A 25 -24.26 -33.46 -24.98
CA ARG A 25 -24.99 -34.61 -24.42
C ARG A 25 -25.42 -34.49 -22.96
N THR A 26 -25.55 -33.29 -22.40
CA THR A 26 -26.21 -33.11 -21.10
C THR A 26 -27.57 -32.45 -21.30
N ASN A 27 -28.61 -33.02 -20.68
CA ASN A 27 -29.95 -32.43 -20.53
C ASN A 27 -29.91 -31.24 -19.53
N ASP A 28 -28.82 -30.47 -19.53
CA ASP A 28 -28.67 -29.35 -18.62
C ASP A 28 -29.58 -28.22 -19.10
N PRO A 29 -30.30 -27.54 -18.19
CA PRO A 29 -31.13 -26.41 -18.56
C PRO A 29 -30.31 -25.34 -19.30
N PRO A 30 -30.89 -24.66 -20.31
CA PRO A 30 -30.15 -23.70 -21.11
C PRO A 30 -29.66 -22.53 -20.24
N TRP A 31 -28.47 -22.00 -20.57
CA TRP A 31 -27.99 -20.75 -19.98
C TRP A 31 -28.81 -19.57 -20.56
N PRO A 32 -28.85 -18.41 -19.88
CA PRO A 32 -29.44 -17.22 -20.47
C PRO A 32 -28.85 -16.94 -21.86
N PRO A 33 -29.65 -16.45 -22.83
CA PRO A 33 -29.20 -16.31 -24.20
C PRO A 33 -28.09 -15.26 -24.32
N GLY A 34 -27.32 -15.34 -25.39
CA GLY A 34 -26.21 -14.44 -25.64
C GLY A 34 -25.51 -14.72 -26.96
N PRO A 35 -24.54 -13.87 -27.35
CA PRO A 35 -23.79 -14.08 -28.58
C PRO A 35 -23.10 -15.46 -28.59
N PRO A 36 -22.98 -16.12 -29.75
CA PRO A 36 -22.26 -17.38 -29.87
C PRO A 36 -20.85 -17.29 -29.29
N SER A 37 -20.48 -18.28 -28.49
CA SER A 37 -19.17 -18.32 -27.83
C SER A 37 -18.12 -18.98 -28.74
N LEU A 38 -16.91 -18.42 -28.78
CA LEU A 38 -15.77 -19.05 -29.44
C LEU A 38 -15.17 -20.14 -28.53
N PRO A 39 -14.60 -21.22 -29.10
CA PRO A 39 -13.89 -22.21 -28.31
C PRO A 39 -12.78 -21.58 -27.43
N LEU A 40 -12.66 -22.04 -26.19
CA LEU A 40 -11.66 -21.63 -25.17
C LEU A 40 -11.76 -20.19 -24.64
N ILE A 41 -11.89 -19.19 -25.51
CA ILE A 41 -11.92 -17.76 -25.12
C ILE A 41 -13.33 -17.23 -24.83
N GLY A 42 -14.36 -17.97 -25.26
CA GLY A 42 -15.76 -17.58 -25.11
C GLY A 42 -16.10 -16.33 -25.94
N ASN A 43 -16.78 -15.39 -25.31
CA ASN A 43 -17.23 -14.11 -25.81
C ASN A 43 -16.27 -12.96 -25.48
N TRP A 44 -15.06 -13.21 -24.99
CA TRP A 44 -14.12 -12.13 -24.61
C TRP A 44 -13.89 -11.11 -25.73
N ARG A 45 -13.81 -11.55 -26.99
CA ARG A 45 -13.66 -10.67 -28.17
C ARG A 45 -14.97 -9.97 -28.57
N HIS A 46 -16.11 -10.48 -28.13
CA HIS A 46 -17.43 -9.89 -28.36
C HIS A 46 -17.79 -8.84 -27.32
N LEU A 47 -17.06 -8.75 -26.20
CA LEU A 47 -17.27 -7.72 -25.20
C LEU A 47 -16.85 -6.35 -25.77
N PRO A 48 -17.76 -5.36 -25.81
CA PRO A 48 -17.42 -4.01 -26.25
C PRO A 48 -16.46 -3.35 -25.25
N ARG A 49 -15.65 -2.41 -25.74
CA ARG A 49 -14.67 -1.68 -24.90
C ARG A 49 -15.23 -0.38 -24.32
N SER A 50 -16.37 0.07 -24.82
CA SER A 50 -17.07 1.30 -24.44
C SER A 50 -18.56 1.02 -24.30
N LYS A 51 -19.24 1.76 -23.42
CA LYS A 51 -20.71 1.73 -23.22
C LYS A 51 -21.30 0.31 -23.15
N LEU A 52 -20.65 -0.59 -22.41
CA LEU A 52 -21.03 -2.01 -22.27
C LEU A 52 -22.51 -2.22 -21.95
N TRP A 53 -23.08 -1.36 -21.12
CA TRP A 53 -24.50 -1.38 -20.73
C TRP A 53 -25.46 -1.19 -21.91
N VAL A 54 -25.09 -0.42 -22.93
CA VAL A 54 -25.91 -0.24 -24.14
C VAL A 54 -25.95 -1.54 -24.92
N THR A 55 -24.80 -2.15 -25.18
CA THR A 55 -24.72 -3.42 -25.92
C THR A 55 -25.43 -4.56 -25.18
N PHE A 56 -25.34 -4.63 -23.85
CA PHE A 56 -26.09 -5.64 -23.09
C PHE A 56 -27.61 -5.44 -23.19
N SER A 57 -28.07 -4.19 -23.25
CA SER A 57 -29.47 -3.86 -23.51
C SER A 57 -29.89 -4.24 -24.93
N GLU A 58 -29.09 -3.90 -25.94
CA GLU A 58 -29.32 -4.30 -27.34
C GLU A 58 -29.42 -5.83 -27.49
N TRP A 59 -28.55 -6.58 -26.82
CA TRP A 59 -28.62 -8.04 -26.78
C TRP A 59 -29.89 -8.53 -26.09
N SER A 60 -30.31 -7.91 -24.99
CA SER A 60 -31.56 -8.27 -24.31
C SER A 60 -32.77 -8.12 -25.23
N HIS A 61 -32.84 -7.03 -26.01
CA HIS A 61 -33.88 -6.83 -27.01
C HIS A 61 -33.79 -7.84 -28.17
N THR A 62 -32.57 -8.11 -28.66
CA THR A 62 -32.32 -9.06 -29.76
C THR A 62 -32.75 -10.47 -29.39
N TYR A 63 -32.39 -10.92 -28.18
CA TYR A 63 -32.70 -12.26 -27.69
C TYR A 63 -34.07 -12.35 -27.00
N LYS A 64 -34.79 -11.23 -26.87
CA LYS A 64 -36.09 -11.14 -26.19
C LYS A 64 -36.07 -11.77 -24.80
N SER A 65 -35.07 -11.40 -24.00
CA SER A 65 -34.82 -12.01 -22.69
C SER A 65 -34.44 -10.97 -21.65
N ASP A 66 -34.98 -11.13 -20.44
CA ASP A 66 -34.64 -10.32 -19.27
C ASP A 66 -33.15 -10.43 -18.90
N LEU A 67 -32.56 -11.59 -19.18
CA LEU A 67 -31.18 -11.94 -18.88
C LEU A 67 -30.38 -12.15 -20.16
N VAL A 68 -29.14 -11.69 -20.16
CA VAL A 68 -28.16 -12.01 -21.22
C VAL A 68 -26.94 -12.64 -20.56
N SER A 69 -26.35 -13.66 -21.18
CA SER A 69 -25.09 -14.24 -20.71
C SER A 69 -23.97 -14.18 -21.72
N VAL A 70 -22.75 -14.09 -21.22
CA VAL A 70 -21.51 -14.20 -21.97
C VAL A 70 -20.51 -15.02 -21.16
N ASN A 71 -19.62 -15.72 -21.86
CA ASN A 71 -18.52 -16.46 -21.23
C ASN A 71 -17.19 -15.77 -21.51
N ALA A 72 -16.36 -15.49 -20.51
CA ALA A 72 -15.01 -14.98 -20.72
C ALA A 72 -14.00 -15.96 -20.12
N PHE A 73 -13.22 -16.66 -20.96
CA PHE A 73 -12.23 -17.64 -20.51
C PHE A 73 -12.76 -18.68 -19.49
N GLY A 74 -14.02 -19.11 -19.66
CA GLY A 74 -14.68 -20.05 -18.74
C GLY A 74 -15.50 -19.39 -17.63
N GLN A 75 -15.29 -18.11 -17.32
CA GLN A 75 -16.11 -17.36 -16.36
C GLN A 75 -17.47 -17.01 -16.97
N ALA A 76 -18.55 -17.44 -16.33
CA ALA A 76 -19.90 -17.06 -16.69
C ALA A 76 -20.20 -15.64 -16.19
N ILE A 77 -20.69 -14.77 -17.08
CA ILE A 77 -21.14 -13.41 -16.78
C ILE A 77 -22.60 -13.31 -17.24
N VAL A 78 -23.48 -12.94 -16.32
CA VAL A 78 -24.92 -12.76 -16.56
C VAL A 78 -25.27 -11.30 -16.30
N VAL A 79 -26.03 -10.70 -17.21
CA VAL A 79 -26.47 -9.31 -17.11
C VAL A 79 -28.00 -9.29 -17.06
N ILE A 80 -28.53 -8.67 -16.01
CA ILE A 80 -29.96 -8.49 -15.79
C ILE A 80 -30.36 -7.12 -16.37
N ASN A 81 -31.23 -7.10 -17.38
CA ASN A 81 -31.58 -5.86 -18.09
C ASN A 81 -32.93 -5.27 -17.65
N THR A 82 -33.81 -6.06 -17.04
CA THR A 82 -35.14 -5.60 -16.64
C THR A 82 -35.29 -5.50 -15.12
N GLN A 83 -36.10 -4.53 -14.70
CA GLN A 83 -36.35 -4.29 -13.27
C GLN A 83 -37.09 -5.47 -12.61
N LYS A 84 -38.01 -6.11 -13.34
CA LYS A 84 -38.71 -7.34 -12.91
C LYS A 84 -37.70 -8.41 -12.48
N ALA A 85 -36.71 -8.70 -13.34
CA ALA A 85 -35.72 -9.73 -13.06
C ALA A 85 -34.80 -9.35 -11.89
N VAL A 86 -34.41 -8.08 -11.78
CA VAL A 86 -33.59 -7.61 -10.66
C VAL A 86 -34.33 -7.73 -9.33
N GLN A 87 -35.63 -7.42 -9.27
CA GLN A 87 -36.43 -7.56 -8.05
C GLN A 87 -36.50 -9.03 -7.61
N VAL A 88 -36.68 -9.96 -8.54
CA VAL A 88 -36.70 -11.40 -8.21
C VAL A 88 -35.31 -11.87 -7.75
N LEU A 89 -34.27 -11.58 -8.52
CA LEU A 89 -32.94 -12.16 -8.29
C LEU A 89 -32.19 -11.44 -7.15
N LEU A 90 -32.09 -10.11 -7.20
CA LEU A 90 -31.25 -9.35 -6.27
C LEU A 90 -31.97 -8.93 -4.98
N ASP A 91 -33.29 -8.74 -5.00
CA ASP A 91 -34.06 -8.42 -3.78
C ASP A 91 -34.61 -9.69 -3.13
N GLN A 92 -35.56 -10.37 -3.77
CA GLN A 92 -36.27 -11.52 -3.19
C GLN A 92 -35.33 -12.70 -2.93
N ARG A 93 -34.42 -13.00 -3.88
CA ARG A 93 -33.40 -14.05 -3.76
C ARG A 93 -32.04 -13.52 -3.31
N SER A 94 -32.01 -12.40 -2.58
CA SER A 94 -30.77 -11.74 -2.14
C SER A 94 -29.78 -12.65 -1.39
N SER A 95 -30.21 -13.74 -0.74
CA SER A 95 -29.30 -14.71 -0.12
C SER A 95 -28.35 -15.41 -1.11
N ILE A 96 -28.77 -15.57 -2.37
CA ILE A 96 -28.00 -16.22 -3.43
C ILE A 96 -27.05 -15.21 -4.10
N TYR A 97 -27.53 -13.99 -4.32
CA TYR A 97 -26.84 -13.00 -5.15
C TYR A 97 -26.09 -11.92 -4.37
N SER A 98 -26.08 -11.92 -3.03
CA SER A 98 -25.39 -10.87 -2.26
C SER A 98 -23.86 -10.99 -2.20
N ASP A 99 -23.26 -12.06 -2.76
CA ASP A 99 -21.80 -12.22 -2.74
C ASP A 99 -21.11 -11.33 -3.80
N ARG A 100 -19.78 -11.21 -3.69
CA ARG A 100 -18.94 -10.45 -4.64
C ARG A 100 -17.92 -11.36 -5.31
N PRO A 101 -17.59 -11.12 -6.59
CA PRO A 101 -16.44 -11.76 -7.22
C PRO A 101 -15.14 -11.20 -6.63
N PHE A 102 -14.08 -12.00 -6.70
CA PHE A 102 -12.75 -11.57 -6.28
C PHE A 102 -12.04 -10.85 -7.43
N PHE A 103 -11.77 -9.57 -7.27
CA PHE A 103 -11.05 -8.76 -8.26
C PHE A 103 -9.55 -8.77 -7.97
N THR A 104 -8.79 -9.51 -8.79
CA THR A 104 -7.33 -9.58 -8.68
C THR A 104 -6.69 -8.19 -8.66
N ILE A 105 -7.15 -7.29 -9.53
CA ILE A 105 -6.57 -5.95 -9.64
C ILE A 105 -6.84 -5.07 -8.41
N VAL A 106 -8.03 -5.15 -7.82
CA VAL A 106 -8.38 -4.43 -6.59
C VAL A 106 -7.52 -4.91 -5.42
N ALA A 107 -7.35 -6.24 -5.30
CA ALA A 107 -6.51 -6.83 -4.26
C ALA A 107 -5.03 -6.42 -4.43
N LEU A 108 -4.50 -6.41 -5.65
CA LEU A 108 -3.13 -5.96 -5.93
C LEU A 108 -2.92 -4.47 -5.60
N SER A 109 -3.95 -3.65 -5.79
CA SER A 109 -3.95 -2.22 -5.46
C SER A 109 -4.29 -1.91 -4.00
N GLY A 110 -4.54 -2.92 -3.16
CA GLY A 110 -4.83 -2.73 -1.73
C GLY A 110 -6.23 -2.22 -1.40
N GLY A 111 -7.19 -2.31 -2.32
CA GLY A 111 -8.57 -1.86 -2.13
C GLY A 111 -9.52 -2.91 -1.55
N ASP A 112 -9.00 -4.03 -1.04
CA ASP A 112 -9.76 -5.19 -0.54
C ASP A 112 -10.43 -4.97 0.84
N TRP A 113 -10.30 -3.78 1.42
CA TRP A 113 -11.05 -3.32 2.57
C TRP A 113 -12.36 -2.59 2.20
N PHE A 114 -12.50 -2.12 0.96
CA PHE A 114 -13.64 -1.30 0.54
C PHE A 114 -14.94 -2.11 0.59
N LEU A 115 -15.95 -1.59 1.30
CA LEU A 115 -17.23 -2.30 1.52
C LEU A 115 -17.88 -2.83 0.23
N GLY A 116 -17.77 -2.07 -0.87
CA GLY A 116 -18.36 -2.41 -2.15
C GLY A 116 -17.85 -3.73 -2.75
N PHE A 117 -16.59 -4.10 -2.46
CA PHE A 117 -15.92 -5.28 -3.03
C PHE A 117 -15.84 -6.47 -2.07
N LEU A 118 -16.12 -6.28 -0.78
CA LEU A 118 -16.04 -7.36 0.20
C LEU A 118 -17.07 -8.48 -0.10
N PRO A 119 -16.64 -9.76 -0.11
CA PRO A 119 -17.54 -10.91 -0.18
C PRO A 119 -18.59 -10.92 0.94
N TYR A 120 -19.71 -11.60 0.72
CA TYR A 120 -20.77 -11.71 1.71
C TYR A 120 -20.36 -12.63 2.87
N ALA A 121 -19.73 -12.05 3.88
CA ALA A 121 -19.23 -12.72 5.08
C ALA A 121 -19.38 -11.84 6.33
N GLU A 122 -18.94 -12.31 7.50
CA GLU A 122 -18.99 -11.50 8.74
C GLU A 122 -18.17 -10.20 8.59
N LYS A 123 -17.04 -10.24 7.87
CA LYS A 123 -16.22 -9.05 7.56
C LYS A 123 -17.07 -7.92 6.94
N TRP A 124 -17.85 -8.25 5.90
CA TRP A 124 -18.77 -7.30 5.27
C TRP A 124 -19.92 -6.91 6.20
N ARG A 125 -20.57 -7.88 6.87
CA ARG A 125 -21.72 -7.63 7.76
C ARG A 125 -21.36 -6.65 8.89
N ALA A 126 -20.18 -6.77 9.50
CA ALA A 126 -19.73 -5.88 10.56
C ALA A 126 -19.60 -4.42 10.09
N ARG A 127 -18.92 -4.18 8.97
CA ARG A 127 -18.75 -2.83 8.39
C ARG A 127 -20.08 -2.26 7.89
N ARG A 128 -20.91 -3.12 7.27
CA ARG A 128 -22.24 -2.76 6.80
C ARG A 128 -23.14 -2.30 7.95
N ARG A 129 -23.12 -2.97 9.11
CA ARG A 129 -23.91 -2.57 10.28
C ARG A 129 -23.55 -1.15 10.74
N ILE A 130 -22.26 -0.81 10.82
CA ILE A 130 -21.80 0.54 11.19
C ILE A 130 -22.36 1.58 10.23
N LEU A 131 -22.13 1.42 8.92
CA LEU A 131 -22.55 2.41 7.93
C LEU A 131 -24.07 2.51 7.81
N GLN A 132 -24.78 1.39 7.93
CA GLN A 132 -26.24 1.38 7.90
C GLN A 132 -26.88 1.95 9.18
N GLN A 133 -26.15 2.00 10.30
CA GLN A 133 -26.60 2.74 11.49
C GLN A 133 -26.32 4.24 11.34
N ALA A 134 -25.16 4.60 10.80
CA ALA A 134 -24.76 5.99 10.64
C ALA A 134 -25.53 6.74 9.53
N PHE A 135 -26.02 6.04 8.51
CA PHE A 135 -26.71 6.63 7.35
C PHE A 135 -28.17 6.20 7.21
N ARG A 136 -28.85 5.95 8.33
CA ARG A 136 -30.32 5.92 8.31
C ARG A 136 -30.84 7.32 8.06
N ASP A 137 -31.99 7.42 7.43
CA ASP A 137 -32.64 8.70 7.12
C ASP A 137 -32.68 9.64 8.34
N GLN A 138 -33.16 9.14 9.48
CA GLN A 138 -33.21 9.89 10.73
C GLN A 138 -31.83 10.35 11.25
N THR A 139 -30.78 9.55 11.05
CA THR A 139 -29.43 9.89 11.51
C THR A 139 -28.76 10.91 10.59
N CYS A 140 -29.10 10.91 9.29
CA CYS A 140 -28.61 11.90 8.34
C CYS A 140 -29.05 13.34 8.71
N LEU A 141 -30.09 13.52 9.51
CA LEU A 141 -30.49 14.82 10.04
C LEU A 141 -29.36 15.51 10.83
N GLU A 142 -28.52 14.74 11.53
CA GLU A 142 -27.34 15.27 12.25
C GLU A 142 -26.28 15.86 11.31
N TYR A 143 -26.30 15.49 10.02
CA TYR A 143 -25.31 15.94 9.04
C TYR A 143 -25.77 17.16 8.24
N ARG A 144 -27.01 17.63 8.41
CA ARG A 144 -27.54 18.79 7.67
C ARG A 144 -26.64 20.03 7.74
N PRO A 145 -26.06 20.43 8.90
CA PRO A 145 -25.14 21.56 8.93
C PRO A 145 -23.89 21.35 8.06
N LYS A 146 -23.38 20.12 7.98
CA LYS A 146 -22.23 19.78 7.12
C LYS A 146 -22.61 19.76 5.64
N GLN A 147 -23.84 19.35 5.31
CA GLN A 147 -24.36 19.43 3.94
C GLN A 147 -24.57 20.88 3.51
N GLN A 148 -25.05 21.73 4.42
CA GLN A 148 -25.18 23.17 4.20
C GLN A 148 -23.82 23.81 3.93
N ALA A 149 -22.83 23.57 4.81
CA ALA A 149 -21.47 24.07 4.61
C ALA A 149 -20.84 23.56 3.30
N MET A 150 -21.11 22.31 2.92
CA MET A 150 -20.68 21.76 1.63
C MET A 150 -21.27 22.54 0.44
N ALA A 151 -22.57 22.85 0.48
CA ALA A 151 -23.24 23.60 -0.56
C ALA A 151 -22.71 25.05 -0.62
N GLU A 152 -22.58 25.72 0.52
CA GLU A 152 -22.05 27.10 0.60
C GLU A 152 -20.61 27.19 0.08
N ASN A 153 -19.74 26.26 0.47
CA ASN A 153 -18.38 26.18 -0.04
C ASN A 153 -18.35 25.93 -1.55
N LEU A 154 -19.21 25.04 -2.07
CA LEU A 154 -19.32 24.83 -3.51
C LEU A 154 -19.72 26.12 -4.22
N ILE A 155 -20.70 26.86 -3.70
CA ILE A 155 -21.12 28.15 -4.28
C ILE A 155 -19.97 29.14 -4.29
N ARG A 156 -19.24 29.28 -3.17
CA ARG A 156 -18.07 30.16 -3.08
C ARG A 156 -17.00 29.78 -4.10
N TRP A 157 -16.63 28.51 -4.17
CA TRP A 157 -15.59 28.06 -5.09
C TRP A 157 -15.96 28.20 -6.57
N LEU A 158 -17.22 27.95 -6.92
CA LEU A 158 -17.71 28.18 -8.28
C LEU A 158 -17.73 29.67 -8.65
N TYR A 159 -17.92 30.57 -7.68
CA TYR A 159 -17.85 32.01 -7.90
C TYR A 159 -16.41 32.49 -8.09
N ASP A 160 -15.48 32.01 -7.26
CA ASP A 160 -14.08 32.44 -7.30
C ASP A 160 -13.32 31.91 -8.53
N ASP A 161 -13.67 30.70 -8.98
CA ASP A 161 -12.93 29.98 -10.03
C ASP A 161 -13.88 29.08 -10.86
N PRO A 162 -14.79 29.69 -11.64
CA PRO A 162 -15.84 28.97 -12.37
C PRO A 162 -15.32 28.00 -13.44
N GLU A 163 -14.10 28.19 -13.94
CA GLU A 163 -13.51 27.33 -14.98
C GLU A 163 -13.19 25.92 -14.49
N ASP A 164 -12.95 25.76 -13.18
CA ASP A 164 -12.56 24.48 -12.56
C ASP A 164 -13.74 23.79 -11.83
N PHE A 165 -14.98 24.07 -12.28
CA PHE A 165 -16.22 23.57 -11.66
C PHE A 165 -16.25 22.05 -11.47
N GLN A 166 -15.65 21.29 -12.39
CA GLN A 166 -15.61 19.83 -12.30
C GLN A 166 -14.81 19.38 -11.07
N ARG A 167 -13.68 20.02 -10.79
CA ARG A 167 -12.92 19.72 -9.57
C ARG A 167 -13.69 20.14 -8.35
N TYR A 168 -14.33 21.31 -8.35
CA TYR A 168 -15.06 21.80 -7.17
C TYR A 168 -16.28 20.96 -6.80
N ALA A 169 -17.01 20.41 -7.78
CA ALA A 169 -18.08 19.46 -7.51
C ALA A 169 -17.57 18.18 -6.79
N ASN A 170 -16.43 17.63 -7.22
CA ASN A 170 -15.79 16.50 -6.54
C ASN A 170 -15.24 16.89 -5.17
N LEU A 171 -14.64 18.08 -5.06
CA LEU A 171 -14.08 18.60 -3.81
C LEU A 171 -15.17 18.82 -2.76
N ALA A 172 -16.32 19.35 -3.16
CA ALA A 172 -17.48 19.54 -2.30
C ALA A 172 -17.93 18.19 -1.72
N ALA A 173 -18.17 17.19 -2.57
CA ALA A 173 -18.53 15.84 -2.15
C ALA A 173 -17.48 15.19 -1.23
N ALA A 174 -16.19 15.37 -1.54
CA ALA A 174 -15.08 14.90 -0.70
C ALA A 174 -15.07 15.60 0.67
N SER A 175 -15.28 16.92 0.70
CA SER A 175 -15.30 17.73 1.93
C SER A 175 -16.41 17.30 2.88
N LEU A 176 -17.62 17.03 2.37
CA LEU A 176 -18.71 16.50 3.17
C LEU A 176 -18.34 15.15 3.78
N SER A 177 -17.84 14.23 2.94
CA SER A 177 -17.50 12.87 3.36
C SER A 177 -16.40 12.87 4.44
N LEU A 178 -15.34 13.66 4.23
CA LEU A 178 -14.22 13.80 5.16
C LEU A 178 -14.62 14.54 6.46
N SER A 179 -15.47 15.55 6.36
CA SER A 179 -16.01 16.28 7.52
C SER A 179 -16.89 15.39 8.41
N ILE A 180 -17.69 14.49 7.81
CA ILE A 180 -18.48 13.50 8.56
C ILE A 180 -17.58 12.41 9.14
N ALA A 181 -16.69 11.85 8.32
CA ALA A 181 -15.84 10.73 8.69
C ALA A 181 -14.87 11.07 9.84
N TYR A 182 -14.14 12.17 9.67
CA TYR A 182 -12.96 12.48 10.48
C TYR A 182 -12.97 13.88 11.10
N ALA A 183 -13.99 14.71 10.82
CA ALA A 183 -13.94 16.15 11.06
C ALA A 183 -12.66 16.74 10.47
N TYR A 184 -12.43 16.45 9.19
CA TYR A 184 -11.28 16.94 8.44
C TYR A 184 -11.71 18.15 7.60
N ASP A 185 -10.94 19.25 7.69
CA ASP A 185 -11.16 20.45 6.89
C ASP A 185 -10.36 20.33 5.59
N VAL A 186 -11.08 20.22 4.47
CA VAL A 186 -10.48 20.05 3.16
C VAL A 186 -9.96 21.39 2.64
N LYS A 187 -8.73 21.40 2.14
CA LYS A 187 -8.15 22.59 1.51
C LYS A 187 -8.76 22.82 0.14
N GLN A 188 -9.13 24.06 -0.17
CA GLN A 188 -9.69 24.44 -1.48
C GLN A 188 -8.78 24.03 -2.65
N ARG A 189 -7.46 24.12 -2.47
CA ARG A 189 -6.45 23.75 -3.47
C ARG A 189 -5.36 22.88 -2.84
N GLY A 190 -4.84 21.93 -3.62
CA GLY A 190 -3.68 21.13 -3.24
C GLY A 190 -3.93 20.16 -2.08
N ASP A 191 -5.18 19.79 -1.78
CA ASP A 191 -5.46 18.84 -0.71
C ASP A 191 -4.90 17.46 -1.05
N SER A 192 -3.89 17.04 -0.29
CA SER A 192 -3.15 15.81 -0.57
C SER A 192 -4.02 14.57 -0.47
N LEU A 193 -4.97 14.54 0.48
CA LEU A 193 -5.81 13.37 0.70
C LEU A 193 -6.84 13.21 -0.42
N VAL A 194 -7.41 14.32 -0.90
CA VAL A 194 -8.34 14.34 -2.04
C VAL A 194 -7.63 13.91 -3.33
N GLN A 195 -6.44 14.44 -3.61
CA GLN A 195 -5.65 14.06 -4.79
C GLN A 195 -5.26 12.58 -4.80
N LYS A 196 -4.86 12.06 -3.63
CA LYS A 196 -4.56 10.64 -3.43
C LYS A 196 -5.79 9.78 -3.72
N LEU A 197 -6.96 10.14 -3.19
CA LEU A 197 -8.19 9.40 -3.45
C LEU A 197 -8.56 9.40 -4.93
N GLN A 198 -8.49 10.56 -5.59
CA GLN A 198 -8.82 10.65 -7.00
C GLN A 198 -7.89 9.77 -7.85
N THR A 199 -6.60 9.78 -7.56
CA THR A 199 -5.60 8.90 -8.22
C THR A 199 -5.92 7.41 -8.02
N ALA A 200 -6.29 6.99 -6.81
CA ALA A 200 -6.65 5.59 -6.53
C ALA A 200 -7.96 5.18 -7.22
N THR A 201 -8.93 6.09 -7.26
CA THR A 201 -10.28 5.87 -7.79
C THR A 201 -10.27 5.75 -9.32
N ASP A 202 -9.52 6.61 -10.02
CA ASP A 202 -9.37 6.56 -11.48
C ASP A 202 -8.77 5.20 -11.95
N VAL A 203 -7.82 4.65 -11.18
CA VAL A 203 -7.24 3.32 -11.47
C VAL A 203 -8.25 2.21 -11.23
N ALA A 204 -9.04 2.28 -10.15
CA ALA A 204 -9.99 1.24 -9.80
C ALA A 204 -11.18 1.17 -10.76
N ILE A 205 -11.77 2.33 -11.11
CA ILE A 205 -13.01 2.43 -11.91
C ILE A 205 -12.85 1.85 -13.32
N GLN A 206 -11.68 2.03 -13.95
CA GLN A 206 -11.41 1.57 -15.31
C GLN A 206 -11.19 0.05 -15.40
N LEU A 207 -10.86 -0.61 -14.29
CA LEU A 207 -10.39 -2.01 -14.28
C LEU A 207 -11.42 -3.02 -13.75
N LEU A 208 -12.64 -2.58 -13.47
CA LEU A 208 -13.71 -3.37 -12.85
C LEU A 208 -14.81 -3.83 -13.82
N LEU A 209 -14.86 -3.28 -15.03
CA LEU A 209 -15.82 -3.66 -16.07
C LEU A 209 -15.42 -4.99 -16.76
N PRO A 210 -16.38 -5.79 -17.24
CA PRO A 210 -16.08 -6.95 -18.09
C PRO A 210 -15.25 -6.51 -19.29
N GLY A 211 -14.20 -7.26 -19.64
CA GLY A 211 -13.40 -6.91 -20.83
C GLY A 211 -12.19 -6.02 -20.56
N THR A 212 -12.15 -5.26 -19.45
CA THR A 212 -11.14 -4.18 -19.29
C THR A 212 -9.84 -4.62 -18.61
N SER A 213 -9.86 -5.72 -17.86
CA SER A 213 -8.66 -6.28 -17.24
C SER A 213 -8.63 -7.80 -17.37
N ILE A 214 -7.70 -8.31 -18.20
CA ILE A 214 -7.45 -9.75 -18.36
C ILE A 214 -7.05 -10.44 -17.04
N LEU A 215 -6.65 -9.68 -16.02
CA LEU A 215 -6.26 -10.22 -14.71
C LEU A 215 -7.45 -10.64 -13.85
N ASN A 216 -8.62 -10.04 -14.10
CA ASN A 216 -9.83 -10.45 -13.43
C ASN A 216 -10.34 -11.77 -14.03
N GLU A 217 -10.21 -11.94 -15.35
CA GLU A 217 -10.59 -13.19 -16.04
C GLU A 217 -9.56 -14.31 -15.88
N ILE A 218 -8.27 -13.98 -15.91
CA ILE A 218 -7.16 -14.92 -15.76
C ILE A 218 -6.26 -14.48 -14.59
N PRO A 219 -6.68 -14.72 -13.34
CA PRO A 219 -5.91 -14.36 -12.14
C PRO A 219 -4.47 -14.90 -12.14
N LEU A 220 -4.20 -16.00 -12.85
CA LEU A 220 -2.86 -16.57 -12.99
C LEU A 220 -1.83 -15.61 -13.60
N LEU A 221 -2.26 -14.66 -14.43
CA LEU A 221 -1.40 -13.65 -15.05
C LEU A 221 -0.80 -12.67 -14.02
N SER A 222 -1.49 -12.43 -12.90
CA SER A 222 -0.97 -11.62 -11.78
C SER A 222 0.32 -12.18 -11.17
N ARG A 223 0.68 -13.41 -11.51
CA ARG A 223 1.82 -14.12 -10.94
C ARG A 223 3.02 -14.17 -11.90
N LEU A 224 2.91 -13.61 -13.11
CA LEU A 224 4.04 -13.44 -14.04
C LEU A 224 5.02 -12.38 -13.54
N PRO A 225 6.34 -12.49 -13.76
CA PRO A 225 7.30 -11.47 -13.33
C PRO A 225 7.03 -10.07 -13.92
N SER A 226 7.40 -9.00 -13.21
CA SER A 226 7.16 -7.61 -13.65
C SER A 226 7.94 -7.20 -14.90
N TRP A 227 9.03 -7.90 -15.23
CA TRP A 227 9.82 -7.67 -16.44
C TRP A 227 9.18 -8.29 -17.70
N PHE A 228 8.18 -9.16 -17.54
CA PHE A 228 7.50 -9.79 -18.67
C PHE A 228 6.62 -8.77 -19.42
N SER A 229 6.66 -8.80 -20.75
CA SER A 229 5.90 -7.87 -21.60
C SER A 229 4.41 -7.89 -21.25
N GLY A 230 3.81 -6.70 -21.11
CA GLY A 230 2.41 -6.53 -20.68
C GLY A 230 2.18 -6.52 -19.16
N MET A 231 3.20 -6.74 -18.31
CA MET A 231 3.07 -6.73 -16.84
C MET A 231 3.31 -5.36 -16.18
N GLY A 232 3.36 -4.27 -16.97
CA GLY A 232 3.58 -2.91 -16.48
C GLY A 232 2.51 -2.42 -15.47
N TYR A 233 1.32 -3.02 -15.47
CA TYR A 233 0.28 -2.73 -14.48
C TYR A 233 0.71 -3.05 -13.05
N LYS A 234 1.67 -3.97 -12.82
CA LYS A 234 2.12 -4.34 -11.47
C LYS A 234 2.80 -3.17 -10.75
N ALA A 235 3.56 -2.37 -11.47
CA ALA A 235 4.15 -1.15 -10.93
C ALA A 235 3.06 -0.12 -10.56
N ARG A 236 2.04 0.02 -11.42
CA ARG A 236 0.89 0.89 -11.15
C ARG A 236 0.07 0.42 -9.95
N ALA A 237 -0.23 -0.88 -9.85
CA ALA A 237 -0.93 -1.47 -8.72
C ALA A 237 -0.13 -1.33 -7.41
N LYS A 238 1.20 -1.51 -7.45
CA LYS A 238 2.07 -1.26 -6.29
C LYS A 238 2.02 0.20 -5.83
N ALA A 239 2.10 1.17 -6.75
CA ALA A 239 1.99 2.58 -6.43
C ALA A 239 0.61 2.91 -5.84
N CYS A 240 -0.46 2.39 -6.45
CA CYS A 240 -1.83 2.53 -5.97
C CYS A 240 -2.01 1.95 -4.56
N ARG A 241 -1.30 0.87 -4.23
CA ARG A 241 -1.36 0.24 -2.90
C ARG A 241 -0.83 1.13 -1.79
N THR A 242 0.26 1.86 -2.03
CA THR A 242 0.79 2.85 -1.08
C THR A 242 -0.25 3.95 -0.83
N ILE A 243 -0.78 4.53 -1.90
CA ILE A 243 -1.81 5.57 -1.84
C ILE A 243 -3.05 5.08 -1.09
N THR A 244 -3.48 3.86 -1.35
CA THR A 244 -4.67 3.26 -0.72
C THR A 244 -4.45 3.01 0.78
N ALA A 245 -3.24 2.66 1.20
CA ALA A 245 -2.91 2.52 2.61
C ALA A 245 -2.96 3.88 3.34
N GLU A 246 -2.41 4.93 2.73
CA GLU A 246 -2.45 6.29 3.27
C GLU A 246 -3.90 6.79 3.44
N ILE A 247 -4.76 6.57 2.44
CA ILE A 247 -6.20 6.88 2.51
C ILE A 247 -6.88 6.17 3.68
N LEU A 248 -6.51 4.91 3.95
CA LEU A 248 -7.13 4.10 5.00
C LEU A 248 -6.63 4.47 6.41
N HIS A 249 -5.36 4.84 6.55
CA HIS A 249 -4.70 4.98 7.85
C HIS A 249 -4.53 6.44 8.29
N ASP A 250 -4.09 7.34 7.41
CA ASP A 250 -3.67 8.69 7.83
C ASP A 250 -4.79 9.48 8.53
N PRO A 251 -6.04 9.51 8.00
CA PRO A 251 -7.11 10.27 8.65
C PRO A 251 -7.53 9.65 9.99
N MET A 252 -7.49 8.33 10.11
CA MET A 252 -7.81 7.64 11.37
C MET A 252 -6.76 7.92 12.44
N ASN A 253 -5.48 7.82 12.07
CA ASN A 253 -4.37 8.12 12.96
C ASN A 253 -4.42 9.57 13.46
N ALA A 254 -4.80 10.52 12.60
CA ALA A 254 -4.99 11.92 12.98
C ALA A 254 -6.10 12.08 14.04
N VAL A 255 -7.25 11.41 13.87
CA VAL A 255 -8.34 11.44 14.86
C VAL A 255 -7.90 10.84 16.20
N GLN A 256 -7.25 9.67 16.18
CA GLN A 256 -6.76 9.02 17.40
C GLN A 256 -5.75 9.89 18.14
N LYS A 257 -4.83 10.54 17.41
CA LYS A 257 -3.89 11.50 18.00
C LYS A 257 -4.61 12.67 18.66
N SER A 258 -5.56 13.31 17.96
CA SER A 258 -6.34 14.40 18.55
C SER A 258 -7.19 13.95 19.75
N MET A 259 -7.65 12.70 19.79
CA MET A 259 -8.35 12.14 20.94
C MET A 259 -7.41 12.02 22.14
N ALA A 260 -6.20 11.48 21.95
CA ALA A 260 -5.18 11.39 22.99
C ALA A 260 -4.74 12.76 23.51
N ASP A 261 -4.67 13.76 22.63
CA ASP A 261 -4.33 15.15 22.97
C ASP A 261 -5.51 15.91 23.61
N GLY A 262 -6.70 15.32 23.69
CA GLY A 262 -7.91 15.97 24.21
C GLY A 262 -8.49 17.07 23.31
N THR A 263 -8.07 17.14 22.04
CA THR A 263 -8.44 18.19 21.06
C THR A 263 -9.35 17.70 19.93
N ALA A 264 -9.71 16.42 19.90
CA ALA A 264 -10.50 15.84 18.80
C ALA A 264 -11.89 16.48 18.66
N ARG A 265 -12.19 16.99 17.46
CA ARG A 265 -13.53 17.45 17.06
C ARG A 265 -14.48 16.28 16.82
N GLU A 266 -15.77 16.55 16.95
CA GLU A 266 -16.81 15.55 16.77
C GLU A 266 -16.87 15.01 15.32
N SER A 267 -16.67 13.70 15.18
CA SER A 267 -16.67 12.98 13.91
C SER A 267 -17.21 11.56 14.09
N MET A 268 -17.56 10.90 12.99
CA MET A 268 -17.98 9.49 13.05
C MET A 268 -16.88 8.61 13.66
N ALA A 269 -15.62 8.80 13.25
CA ALA A 269 -14.47 8.09 13.80
C ALA A 269 -14.37 8.29 15.33
N ARG A 270 -14.41 9.55 15.80
CA ARG A 270 -14.35 9.86 17.25
C ARG A 270 -15.50 9.21 18.02
N LYS A 271 -16.75 9.33 17.54
CA LYS A 271 -17.93 8.74 18.21
C LYS A 271 -17.79 7.21 18.34
N LEU A 272 -17.39 6.54 17.27
CA LEU A 272 -17.27 5.08 17.24
C LEU A 272 -16.11 4.59 18.11
N LEU A 273 -14.96 5.26 18.08
CA LEU A 273 -13.81 4.94 18.93
C LEU A 273 -14.12 5.19 20.41
N GLY A 274 -14.70 6.34 20.77
CA GLY A 274 -15.03 6.65 22.15
C GLY A 274 -16.07 5.71 22.76
N LYS A 275 -17.08 5.29 21.97
CA LYS A 275 -18.04 4.27 22.42
C LYS A 275 -17.36 2.93 22.68
N PHE A 276 -16.41 2.55 21.83
CA PHE A 276 -15.65 1.31 21.99
C PHE A 276 -14.78 1.32 23.26
N GLU A 277 -14.12 2.45 23.56
CA GLU A 277 -13.36 2.64 24.80
C GLU A 277 -14.24 2.54 26.06
N ALA A 278 -15.45 3.14 26.01
CA ALA A 278 -16.39 3.18 27.13
C ALA A 278 -17.01 1.81 27.47
N ASP A 279 -17.25 0.95 26.47
CA ASP A 279 -17.88 -0.37 26.65
C ASP A 279 -16.93 -1.42 27.28
N GLY A 280 -15.70 -1.05 27.68
CA GLY A 280 -14.74 -1.94 28.35
C GLY A 280 -14.29 -3.12 27.47
N MET A 281 -14.47 -3.02 26.15
CA MET A 281 -14.20 -4.07 25.17
C MET A 281 -12.76 -4.05 24.63
N ASN A 282 -11.84 -3.43 25.36
CA ASN A 282 -10.41 -3.27 25.01
C ASN A 282 -9.66 -4.60 24.80
N ASP A 283 -10.21 -5.73 25.27
CA ASP A 283 -9.63 -7.06 25.16
C ASP A 283 -10.00 -7.82 23.86
N ARG A 284 -10.71 -7.21 22.92
CA ARG A 284 -11.04 -7.82 21.60
C ARG A 284 -10.28 -7.10 20.47
N PRO A 285 -9.39 -7.75 19.70
CA PRO A 285 -8.61 -7.12 18.61
C PRO A 285 -9.42 -6.66 17.38
N GLN A 286 -10.72 -6.91 17.34
CA GLN A 286 -11.56 -6.80 16.13
C GLN A 286 -12.34 -5.47 15.90
N PRO A 287 -12.55 -4.55 16.87
CA PRO A 287 -13.40 -3.37 16.62
C PRO A 287 -12.74 -2.19 15.87
N GLU A 288 -11.47 -1.88 16.12
CA GLU A 288 -10.81 -0.70 15.51
C GLU A 288 -10.63 -0.83 13.99
N GLU A 289 -10.19 -2.00 13.50
CA GLU A 289 -10.07 -2.26 12.06
C GLU A 289 -11.43 -2.14 11.35
N VAL A 290 -12.48 -2.69 11.95
CA VAL A 290 -13.84 -2.63 11.41
C VAL A 290 -14.31 -1.18 11.32
N ILE A 291 -14.05 -0.37 12.35
CA ILE A 291 -14.37 1.07 12.35
C ILE A 291 -13.58 1.79 11.27
N ARG A 292 -12.25 1.58 11.20
CA ARG A 292 -11.37 2.22 10.22
C ARG A 292 -11.77 1.92 8.79
N GLU A 293 -11.99 0.65 8.45
CA GLU A 293 -12.40 0.27 7.08
C GLU A 293 -13.82 0.75 6.74
N ALA A 294 -14.74 0.76 7.72
CA ALA A 294 -16.08 1.30 7.52
C ALA A 294 -16.05 2.81 7.26
N VAL A 295 -15.37 3.58 8.10
CA VAL A 295 -15.27 5.05 7.98
C VAL A 295 -14.51 5.43 6.70
N ALA A 296 -13.43 4.73 6.35
CA ALA A 296 -12.71 4.97 5.09
C ALA A 296 -13.57 4.66 3.86
N SER A 297 -14.48 3.68 3.95
CA SER A 297 -15.40 3.36 2.85
C SER A 297 -16.41 4.48 2.57
N LEU A 298 -16.77 5.29 3.57
CA LEU A 298 -17.59 6.50 3.36
C LEU A 298 -16.85 7.47 2.44
N TYR A 299 -15.61 7.80 2.78
CA TYR A 299 -14.81 8.76 2.01
C TYR A 299 -14.57 8.27 0.58
N ALA A 300 -14.14 7.01 0.42
CA ALA A 300 -13.82 6.45 -0.89
C ALA A 300 -15.03 6.39 -1.85
N ALA A 301 -16.24 6.16 -1.34
CA ALA A 301 -17.44 6.12 -2.16
C ALA A 301 -18.11 7.50 -2.34
N GLY A 302 -18.18 8.28 -1.25
CA GLY A 302 -18.99 9.50 -1.17
C GLY A 302 -18.41 10.67 -1.94
N ALA A 303 -17.08 10.71 -2.13
CA ALA A 303 -16.39 11.76 -2.87
C ALA A 303 -16.67 11.73 -4.38
N ASP A 304 -16.51 10.57 -5.03
CA ASP A 304 -16.57 10.48 -6.50
C ASP A 304 -18.01 10.41 -7.04
N THR A 305 -18.89 9.66 -6.36
CA THR A 305 -20.27 9.43 -6.84
C THR A 305 -21.17 10.66 -6.78
N THR A 306 -21.16 11.37 -5.65
CA THR A 306 -21.95 12.61 -5.48
C THR A 306 -21.40 13.71 -6.40
N GLY A 307 -20.07 13.83 -6.52
CA GLY A 307 -19.44 14.78 -7.44
C GLY A 307 -19.82 14.53 -8.90
N SER A 308 -19.86 13.26 -9.33
CA SER A 308 -20.31 12.88 -10.67
C SER A 308 -21.79 13.21 -10.90
N ALA A 309 -22.66 13.04 -9.89
CA ALA A 309 -24.06 13.46 -9.99
C ALA A 309 -24.21 14.98 -10.14
N LEU A 310 -23.38 15.77 -9.45
CA LEU A 310 -23.34 17.22 -9.63
C LEU A 310 -22.82 17.62 -11.02
N HIS A 311 -21.85 16.90 -11.59
CA HIS A 311 -21.42 17.14 -12.98
C HIS A 311 -22.56 16.93 -13.97
N VAL A 312 -23.33 15.86 -13.80
CA VAL A 312 -24.50 15.58 -14.65
C VAL A 312 -25.55 16.68 -14.50
N ALA A 313 -25.81 17.14 -13.28
CA ALA A 313 -26.74 18.24 -13.05
C ALA A 313 -26.26 19.53 -13.73
N ILE A 314 -24.98 19.91 -13.58
CA ILE A 314 -24.41 21.09 -14.25
C ILE A 314 -24.51 20.96 -15.77
N LEU A 315 -24.19 19.79 -16.33
CA LEU A 315 -24.35 19.52 -17.76
C LEU A 315 -25.79 19.72 -18.22
N ALA A 316 -26.77 19.20 -17.47
CA ALA A 316 -28.19 19.37 -17.78
C ALA A 316 -28.62 20.84 -17.72
N LEU A 317 -28.14 21.60 -16.74
CA LEU A 317 -28.45 23.04 -16.60
C LEU A 317 -27.88 23.86 -17.77
N VAL A 318 -26.69 23.50 -18.27
CA VAL A 318 -26.07 24.13 -19.44
C VAL A 318 -26.86 23.82 -20.73
N LEU A 319 -27.27 22.56 -20.91
CA LEU A 319 -27.97 22.10 -22.12
C LEU A 319 -29.46 22.46 -22.17
N HIS A 320 -30.09 22.69 -21.01
CA HIS A 320 -31.52 22.95 -20.90
C HIS A 320 -31.83 24.25 -20.13
N PRO A 321 -31.54 25.44 -20.71
CA PRO A 321 -31.76 26.71 -20.02
C PRO A 321 -33.20 26.94 -19.53
N SER A 322 -34.21 26.44 -20.26
CA SER A 322 -35.62 26.54 -19.89
C SER A 322 -35.96 25.82 -18.58
N VAL A 323 -35.27 24.71 -18.29
CA VAL A 323 -35.41 23.98 -17.02
C VAL A 323 -34.87 24.82 -15.87
N GLN A 324 -33.69 25.43 -16.05
CA GLN A 324 -33.10 26.33 -15.07
C GLN A 324 -34.03 27.51 -14.75
N GLU A 325 -34.62 28.15 -15.76
CA GLU A 325 -35.52 29.30 -15.52
C GLU A 325 -36.78 28.91 -14.75
N ARG A 326 -37.38 27.76 -15.07
CA ARG A 326 -38.55 27.26 -14.32
C ARG A 326 -38.20 26.94 -12.87
N ALA A 327 -37.06 26.32 -12.63
CA ALA A 327 -36.62 26.01 -11.26
C ALA A 327 -36.31 27.26 -10.44
N ARG A 328 -35.70 28.28 -11.05
CA ARG A 328 -35.51 29.58 -10.40
C ARG A 328 -36.82 30.25 -10.02
N ALA A 329 -37.80 30.24 -10.92
CA ALA A 329 -39.11 30.81 -10.61
C ALA A 329 -39.76 30.09 -9.42
N GLU A 330 -39.61 28.77 -9.32
CA GLU A 330 -40.05 28.00 -8.14
C GLU A 330 -39.31 28.43 -6.87
N ILE A 331 -37.96 28.52 -6.91
CA ILE A 331 -37.13 28.94 -5.78
C ILE A 331 -37.46 30.37 -5.34
N ASP A 332 -37.55 31.32 -6.27
CA ASP A 332 -37.84 32.72 -5.97
C ASP A 332 -39.22 32.89 -5.30
N ASN A 333 -40.20 32.09 -5.70
CA ASN A 333 -41.56 32.13 -5.14
C ASN A 333 -41.65 31.51 -3.73
N VAL A 334 -40.88 30.47 -3.45
CA VAL A 334 -40.98 29.67 -2.21
C VAL A 334 -39.97 30.11 -1.15
N VAL A 335 -38.71 30.25 -1.56
CA VAL A 335 -37.57 30.56 -0.70
C VAL A 335 -37.31 32.06 -0.63
N GLY A 336 -37.55 32.78 -1.73
CA GLY A 336 -37.17 34.18 -1.87
C GLY A 336 -35.74 34.35 -2.40
N ARG A 337 -35.18 35.54 -2.18
CA ARG A 337 -33.90 35.97 -2.77
C ARG A 337 -32.86 36.44 -1.74
N ASP A 338 -33.23 36.42 -0.46
CA ASP A 338 -32.47 36.90 0.69
C ASP A 338 -31.61 35.82 1.35
N ARG A 339 -31.86 34.54 1.06
CA ARG A 339 -31.10 33.40 1.59
C ARG A 339 -30.94 32.29 0.56
N LEU A 340 -29.99 31.38 0.81
CA LEU A 340 -29.90 30.13 0.06
C LEU A 340 -31.01 29.14 0.47
N PRO A 341 -31.44 28.25 -0.44
CA PRO A 341 -32.26 27.10 -0.08
C PRO A 341 -31.58 26.22 0.97
N THR A 342 -32.40 25.59 1.81
CA THR A 342 -31.99 24.64 2.84
C THR A 342 -32.74 23.31 2.65
N LEU A 343 -32.34 22.27 3.38
CA LEU A 343 -33.04 20.98 3.33
C LEU A 343 -34.46 21.01 3.88
N GLU A 344 -34.87 22.08 4.57
CA GLU A 344 -36.25 22.27 5.03
C GLU A 344 -37.17 22.68 3.88
N ASP A 345 -36.63 23.32 2.85
CA ASP A 345 -37.36 23.75 1.64
C ASP A 345 -37.60 22.60 0.66
N ARG A 346 -37.07 21.39 0.94
CA ARG A 346 -37.05 20.29 -0.03
C ARG A 346 -38.43 19.83 -0.49
N ASN A 347 -39.38 19.74 0.43
CA ASN A 347 -40.73 19.27 0.13
C ASN A 347 -41.57 20.33 -0.58
N THR A 348 -41.13 21.59 -0.60
CA THR A 348 -41.82 22.72 -1.24
C THR A 348 -41.19 23.12 -2.59
N LEU A 349 -40.11 22.45 -3.01
CA LEU A 349 -39.42 22.64 -4.29
C LEU A 349 -39.46 21.36 -5.14
N PRO A 350 -40.66 20.89 -5.55
CA PRO A 350 -40.81 19.63 -6.27
C PRO A 350 -40.14 19.65 -7.65
N TYR A 351 -40.08 20.79 -8.35
CA TYR A 351 -39.41 20.86 -9.65
C TYR A 351 -37.89 20.70 -9.52
N VAL A 352 -37.27 21.28 -8.48
CA VAL A 352 -35.85 21.00 -8.17
C VAL A 352 -35.64 19.51 -7.85
N GLY A 353 -36.56 18.89 -7.10
CA GLY A 353 -36.56 17.44 -6.87
C GLY A 353 -36.63 16.63 -8.17
N ALA A 354 -37.45 17.08 -9.12
CA ALA A 354 -37.62 16.44 -10.42
C ALA A 354 -36.36 16.57 -11.30
N ILE A 355 -35.66 17.71 -11.23
CA ILE A 355 -34.36 17.91 -11.91
C ILE A 355 -33.32 16.92 -11.43
N LEU A 356 -33.22 16.70 -10.11
CA LEU A 356 -32.27 15.72 -9.57
C LEU A 356 -32.63 14.29 -10.02
N ARG A 357 -33.90 13.91 -9.92
CA ARG A 357 -34.38 12.59 -10.38
C ARG A 357 -34.08 12.36 -11.86
N GLU A 358 -34.35 13.36 -12.70
CA GLU A 358 -34.05 13.28 -14.14
C GLU A 358 -32.55 13.27 -14.42
N SER A 359 -31.74 13.97 -13.63
CA SER A 359 -30.27 13.91 -13.75
C SER A 359 -29.75 12.49 -13.51
N LEU A 360 -30.21 11.85 -12.43
CA LEU A 360 -29.81 10.48 -12.09
C LEU A 360 -30.35 9.42 -13.07
N ARG A 361 -31.54 9.65 -13.64
CA ARG A 361 -32.13 8.78 -14.67
C ARG A 361 -31.42 8.92 -16.02
N TRP A 362 -31.26 10.16 -16.49
CA TRP A 362 -30.74 10.48 -17.82
C TRP A 362 -29.31 10.01 -18.01
N ASN A 363 -28.45 10.26 -17.00
CA ASN A 363 -27.07 9.78 -16.98
C ASN A 363 -26.76 9.10 -15.65
N SER A 364 -27.11 7.82 -15.55
CA SER A 364 -26.82 7.00 -14.38
C SER A 364 -25.31 6.92 -14.10
N ILE A 365 -24.93 7.25 -12.86
CA ILE A 365 -23.52 7.27 -12.43
C ILE A 365 -22.90 5.88 -12.44
N VAL A 366 -23.64 4.82 -12.09
CA VAL A 366 -23.11 3.44 -12.03
C VAL A 366 -23.97 2.53 -12.91
N PRO A 367 -23.86 2.61 -14.26
CA PRO A 367 -24.84 2.04 -15.20
C PRO A 367 -24.99 0.52 -15.15
N LEU A 368 -23.96 -0.23 -14.75
CA LEU A 368 -24.01 -1.68 -14.54
C LEU A 368 -24.08 -2.10 -13.06
N GLY A 369 -24.20 -1.14 -12.15
CA GLY A 369 -24.03 -1.37 -10.72
C GLY A 369 -22.64 -1.93 -10.37
N LEU A 370 -22.49 -2.40 -9.13
CA LEU A 370 -21.34 -3.22 -8.75
C LEU A 370 -21.66 -4.70 -8.95
N PRO A 371 -20.71 -5.51 -9.48
CA PRO A 371 -20.95 -6.91 -9.80
C PRO A 371 -21.28 -7.77 -8.57
N HIS A 372 -22.25 -8.65 -8.73
CA HIS A 372 -22.66 -9.68 -7.78
C HIS A 372 -22.05 -11.04 -8.16
N ARG A 373 -22.04 -12.00 -7.24
CA ARG A 373 -21.67 -13.40 -7.53
C ARG A 373 -22.75 -14.34 -7.01
N ALA A 374 -23.23 -15.26 -7.86
CA ALA A 374 -24.15 -16.31 -7.45
C ALA A 374 -23.44 -17.33 -6.54
N THR A 375 -23.99 -17.61 -5.36
CA THR A 375 -23.39 -18.56 -4.39
C THR A 375 -23.78 -20.02 -4.62
N GLN A 376 -24.85 -20.25 -5.38
CA GLN A 376 -25.38 -21.54 -5.77
C GLN A 376 -26.02 -21.43 -7.16
N ASP A 377 -26.30 -22.57 -7.79
CA ASP A 377 -27.09 -22.64 -9.01
C ASP A 377 -28.51 -22.14 -8.73
N ASP A 378 -29.10 -21.43 -9.68
CA ASP A 378 -30.47 -20.94 -9.59
C ASP A 378 -31.16 -20.97 -10.96
N MET A 379 -32.48 -21.12 -10.97
CA MET A 379 -33.30 -21.15 -12.17
C MET A 379 -34.18 -19.89 -12.26
N TYR A 380 -34.12 -19.19 -13.40
CA TYR A 380 -34.94 -18.02 -13.67
C TYR A 380 -35.57 -18.13 -15.06
N GLU A 381 -36.91 -18.17 -15.13
CA GLU A 381 -37.68 -18.22 -16.39
C GLU A 381 -37.16 -19.31 -17.37
N GLY A 382 -36.80 -20.48 -16.84
CA GLY A 382 -36.28 -21.61 -17.63
C GLY A 382 -34.77 -21.60 -17.91
N TYR A 383 -34.06 -20.55 -17.50
CA TYR A 383 -32.60 -20.45 -17.64
C TYR A 383 -31.84 -20.80 -16.36
N LEU A 384 -30.72 -21.52 -16.50
CA LEU A 384 -29.79 -21.81 -15.42
C LEU A 384 -28.78 -20.67 -15.25
N ILE A 385 -28.74 -20.08 -14.06
CA ILE A 385 -27.66 -19.21 -13.60
C ILE A 385 -26.72 -20.06 -12.75
N PRO A 386 -25.52 -20.41 -13.24
CA PRO A 386 -24.63 -21.30 -12.51
C PRO A 386 -23.99 -20.61 -11.31
N LYS A 387 -23.69 -21.39 -10.28
CA LYS A 387 -22.87 -21.01 -9.13
C LYS A 387 -21.55 -20.40 -9.60
N GLY A 388 -21.18 -19.29 -9.00
CA GLY A 388 -19.97 -18.55 -9.33
C GLY A 388 -20.12 -17.62 -10.55
N ALA A 389 -21.28 -17.58 -11.21
CA ALA A 389 -21.56 -16.58 -12.23
C ALA A 389 -21.43 -15.16 -11.64
N ILE A 390 -20.77 -14.28 -12.40
CA ILE A 390 -20.74 -12.84 -12.11
C ILE A 390 -22.04 -12.26 -12.66
N VAL A 391 -22.78 -11.55 -11.82
CA VAL A 391 -24.10 -11.00 -12.15
C VAL A 391 -24.06 -9.49 -12.10
N PHE A 392 -24.35 -8.83 -13.22
CA PHE A 392 -24.49 -7.37 -13.30
C PHE A 392 -25.96 -6.97 -13.40
N ALA A 393 -26.32 -5.85 -12.77
CA ALA A 393 -27.63 -5.22 -12.96
C ALA A 393 -27.45 -4.04 -13.91
N ASN A 394 -28.04 -4.12 -15.11
CA ASN A 394 -27.99 -3.05 -16.07
C ASN A 394 -29.01 -1.95 -15.68
N ILE A 395 -28.61 -1.13 -14.71
CA ILE A 395 -29.39 0.01 -14.22
C ILE A 395 -29.66 0.99 -15.36
N TRP A 396 -28.71 1.18 -16.28
CA TRP A 396 -28.92 2.03 -17.46
C TRP A 396 -30.10 1.54 -18.31
N ALA A 397 -30.19 0.23 -18.60
CA ALA A 397 -31.30 -0.33 -19.36
C ALA A 397 -32.65 -0.08 -18.66
N MET A 398 -32.70 -0.26 -17.34
CA MET A 398 -33.92 -0.02 -16.55
C MET A 398 -34.35 1.45 -16.58
N LEU A 399 -33.39 2.39 -16.59
CA LEU A 399 -33.63 3.84 -16.61
C LEU A 399 -33.83 4.42 -18.03
N ASN A 400 -33.57 3.61 -19.05
CA ASN A 400 -33.76 3.95 -20.47
C ASN A 400 -34.82 3.07 -21.14
N GLU A 401 -35.60 2.32 -20.36
CA GLU A 401 -36.69 1.47 -20.84
C GLU A 401 -37.83 2.35 -21.40
N PRO A 402 -38.09 2.37 -22.73
CA PRO A 402 -39.02 3.33 -23.34
C PRO A 402 -40.47 3.16 -22.87
N SER A 403 -40.85 1.96 -22.43
CA SER A 403 -42.18 1.69 -21.87
C SER A 403 -42.43 2.37 -20.53
N ARG A 404 -41.36 2.65 -19.77
CA ARG A 404 -41.39 3.37 -18.48
C ARG A 404 -41.00 4.83 -18.63
N TYR A 405 -40.00 5.12 -19.46
CA TYR A 405 -39.48 6.46 -19.71
C TYR A 405 -39.55 6.79 -21.21
N PRO A 406 -40.68 7.31 -21.72
CA PRO A 406 -40.82 7.68 -23.13
C PRO A 406 -39.77 8.70 -23.55
N GLU A 407 -39.15 8.59 -24.74
CA GLU A 407 -38.02 9.46 -25.15
C GLU A 407 -36.89 9.51 -24.09
N PRO A 408 -36.33 8.34 -23.72
CA PRO A 408 -35.40 8.20 -22.60
C PRO A 408 -34.11 9.03 -22.76
N GLU A 409 -33.71 9.33 -23.98
CA GLU A 409 -32.55 10.17 -24.32
C GLU A 409 -32.79 11.67 -24.06
N SER A 410 -34.04 12.10 -23.93
CA SER A 410 -34.40 13.50 -23.67
C SER A 410 -34.49 13.79 -22.17
N PHE A 411 -33.80 14.84 -21.73
CA PHE A 411 -33.88 15.34 -20.35
C PHE A 411 -35.19 16.11 -20.13
N LYS A 412 -36.14 15.50 -19.40
CA LYS A 412 -37.46 16.08 -19.08
C LYS A 412 -37.81 15.89 -17.59
N PRO A 413 -37.49 16.85 -16.72
CA PRO A 413 -37.88 16.80 -15.30
C PRO A 413 -39.38 16.57 -15.08
N GLU A 414 -40.22 17.05 -16.00
CA GLU A 414 -41.68 16.91 -15.95
C GLU A 414 -42.17 15.47 -15.79
N ARG A 415 -41.36 14.47 -16.17
CA ARG A 415 -41.68 13.04 -15.96
C ARG A 415 -41.90 12.68 -14.51
N PHE A 416 -41.27 13.40 -13.59
CA PHE A 416 -41.34 13.12 -12.15
C PHE A 416 -42.39 13.96 -11.44
N LEU A 417 -43.22 14.70 -12.18
CA LEU A 417 -44.28 15.51 -11.61
C LEU A 417 -45.64 14.87 -11.87
N GLN A 418 -46.52 14.98 -10.87
CA GLN A 418 -47.94 14.75 -11.01
C GLN A 418 -48.60 15.99 -11.63
N PRO A 419 -49.84 15.89 -12.16
CA PRO A 419 -50.57 17.03 -12.70
C PRO A 419 -50.76 18.20 -11.73
N ASP A 420 -50.73 17.95 -10.42
CA ASP A 420 -50.83 18.97 -9.37
C ASP A 420 -49.49 19.66 -9.04
N GLY A 421 -48.40 19.27 -9.72
CA GLY A 421 -47.06 19.82 -9.53
C GLY A 421 -46.24 19.15 -8.42
N THR A 422 -46.80 18.18 -7.69
CA THR A 422 -46.04 17.40 -6.70
C THR A 422 -45.19 16.31 -7.36
N LEU A 423 -44.19 15.78 -6.65
CA LEU A 423 -43.40 14.65 -7.15
C LEU A 423 -44.24 13.38 -7.23
N ASN A 424 -44.02 12.56 -8.26
CA ASN A 424 -44.62 11.23 -8.36
C ASN A 424 -43.87 10.17 -7.53
N ASP A 425 -44.36 8.94 -7.56
CA ASP A 425 -43.80 7.82 -6.79
C ASP A 425 -42.49 7.25 -7.37
N ASP A 426 -42.05 7.69 -8.54
CA ASP A 426 -40.79 7.26 -9.12
C ASP A 426 -39.63 8.02 -8.49
N ASP A 427 -39.01 7.43 -7.47
CA ASP A 427 -37.87 7.97 -6.75
C ASP A 427 -36.51 7.66 -7.43
N VAL A 428 -36.52 6.97 -8.57
CA VAL A 428 -35.33 6.51 -9.29
C VAL A 428 -34.41 5.64 -8.40
N GLY A 429 -34.94 5.02 -7.35
CA GLY A 429 -34.18 4.35 -6.29
C GLY A 429 -33.28 3.20 -6.76
N VAL A 430 -33.54 2.66 -7.96
CA VAL A 430 -32.72 1.64 -8.63
C VAL A 430 -31.26 2.09 -8.84
N VAL A 431 -30.98 3.39 -8.90
CA VAL A 431 -29.60 3.94 -9.01
C VAL A 431 -28.74 3.60 -7.80
N PHE A 432 -29.38 3.32 -6.65
CA PHE A 432 -28.70 2.97 -5.41
C PHE A 432 -28.49 1.45 -5.25
N GLY A 433 -28.89 0.64 -6.24
CA GLY A 433 -28.75 -0.80 -6.22
C GLY A 433 -29.80 -1.52 -5.36
N PHE A 434 -29.55 -2.79 -5.06
CA PHE A 434 -30.61 -3.74 -4.71
C PHE A 434 -30.29 -4.61 -3.48
N GLY A 435 -31.34 -5.08 -2.82
CA GLY A 435 -31.34 -6.09 -1.77
C GLY A 435 -30.44 -5.75 -0.59
N ARG A 436 -29.74 -6.77 -0.06
CA ARG A 436 -28.80 -6.59 1.07
C ARG A 436 -27.61 -5.70 0.72
N ARG A 437 -27.39 -5.43 -0.58
CA ARG A 437 -26.27 -4.62 -1.10
C ARG A 437 -26.69 -3.21 -1.52
N VAL A 438 -27.95 -2.79 -1.31
CA VAL A 438 -28.42 -1.43 -1.56
C VAL A 438 -27.50 -0.39 -0.91
N CYS A 439 -27.26 0.75 -1.55
CA CYS A 439 -26.34 1.78 -1.05
C CYS A 439 -26.71 2.20 0.39
N PRO A 440 -25.75 2.15 1.34
CA PRO A 440 -26.01 2.60 2.70
C PRO A 440 -26.10 4.13 2.77
N GLY A 441 -25.38 4.85 1.91
CA GLY A 441 -25.33 6.32 1.89
C GLY A 441 -26.41 6.99 1.06
N ARG A 442 -27.45 6.27 0.59
CA ARG A 442 -28.45 6.81 -0.35
C ARG A 442 -29.13 8.10 0.11
N TYR A 443 -29.55 8.17 1.38
CA TYR A 443 -30.22 9.34 1.94
C TYR A 443 -29.28 10.55 2.04
N LEU A 444 -28.02 10.31 2.45
CA LEU A 444 -27.01 11.36 2.51
C LEU A 444 -26.67 11.88 1.10
N ALA A 445 -26.45 10.98 0.13
CA ALA A 445 -26.09 11.36 -1.24
C ALA A 445 -27.22 12.15 -1.91
N ASP A 446 -28.46 11.63 -1.84
CA ASP A 446 -29.64 12.25 -2.43
C ASP A 446 -29.92 13.65 -1.84
N SER A 447 -29.93 13.79 -0.52
CA SER A 447 -30.15 15.10 0.12
C SER A 447 -29.01 16.10 -0.16
N SER A 448 -27.75 15.65 -0.20
CA SER A 448 -26.61 16.52 -0.48
C SER A 448 -26.60 17.00 -1.93
N ALA A 449 -26.89 16.11 -2.88
CA ALA A 449 -26.98 16.46 -4.30
C ALA A 449 -28.15 17.41 -4.54
N TRP A 450 -29.31 17.15 -3.93
CA TRP A 450 -30.48 18.03 -4.01
C TRP A 450 -30.15 19.44 -3.51
N LEU A 451 -29.53 19.54 -2.32
CA LEU A 451 -29.19 20.83 -1.72
C LEU A 451 -28.20 21.63 -2.59
N ALA A 452 -27.16 20.98 -3.09
CA ALA A 452 -26.20 21.62 -3.98
C ALA A 452 -26.86 22.12 -5.27
N VAL A 453 -27.73 21.32 -5.90
CA VAL A 453 -28.46 21.71 -7.11
C VAL A 453 -29.40 22.90 -6.83
N ALA A 454 -30.13 22.88 -5.71
CA ALA A 454 -31.01 23.97 -5.31
C ALA A 454 -30.21 25.28 -5.10
N CYS A 455 -29.10 25.22 -4.36
CA CYS A 455 -28.25 26.39 -4.12
C CYS A 455 -27.61 26.91 -5.41
N MET A 456 -27.15 26.02 -6.31
CA MET A 456 -26.59 26.43 -7.61
C MET A 456 -27.64 27.17 -8.45
N LEU A 457 -28.86 26.63 -8.53
CA LEU A 457 -29.97 27.24 -9.26
C LEU A 457 -30.39 28.59 -8.67
N ALA A 458 -30.33 28.74 -7.35
CA ALA A 458 -30.72 29.98 -6.67
C ALA A 458 -29.83 31.17 -7.04
N VAL A 459 -28.53 30.96 -7.29
CA VAL A 459 -27.57 32.06 -7.43
C VAL A 459 -26.85 32.12 -8.77
N PHE A 460 -26.75 31.03 -9.54
CA PHE A 460 -25.98 31.00 -10.79
C PHE A 460 -26.83 30.87 -12.06
N SER A 461 -26.22 31.34 -13.14
CA SER A 461 -26.56 31.07 -14.53
C SER A 461 -25.52 30.17 -15.17
N PHE A 462 -25.98 29.01 -15.63
CA PHE A 462 -25.20 28.06 -16.40
C PHE A 462 -25.51 28.24 -17.88
N THR A 463 -24.49 28.57 -18.67
CA THR A 463 -24.64 28.78 -20.12
C THR A 463 -23.46 28.19 -20.87
N ASN A 464 -23.63 27.98 -22.17
CA ASN A 464 -22.52 27.53 -23.03
C ASN A 464 -21.39 28.57 -23.02
N ALA A 465 -20.14 28.08 -22.93
CA ALA A 465 -18.97 28.93 -23.09
C ALA A 465 -18.90 29.50 -24.51
N LYS A 466 -18.18 30.62 -24.67
CA LYS A 466 -17.92 31.25 -25.97
C LYS A 466 -16.42 31.16 -26.30
N ASP A 467 -16.09 31.01 -27.57
CA ASP A 467 -14.70 31.10 -28.06
C ASP A 467 -14.24 32.57 -28.19
N GLU A 468 -12.99 32.77 -28.62
CA GLU A 468 -12.39 34.10 -28.80
C GLU A 468 -13.16 34.96 -29.83
N ASP A 469 -13.87 34.33 -30.77
CA ASP A 469 -14.71 34.99 -31.78
C ASP A 469 -16.16 35.22 -31.30
N GLY A 470 -16.47 34.89 -30.03
CA GLY A 470 -17.80 35.04 -29.44
C GLY A 470 -18.82 33.97 -29.86
N ARG A 471 -18.39 32.91 -30.58
CA ARG A 471 -19.25 31.79 -30.99
C ARG A 471 -19.43 30.80 -29.86
N THR A 472 -20.61 30.20 -29.79
CA THR A 472 -20.94 29.18 -28.79
C THR A 472 -20.08 27.93 -28.98
N ILE A 473 -19.41 27.51 -27.91
CA ILE A 473 -18.71 26.22 -27.86
C ILE A 473 -19.77 25.14 -27.62
N PRO A 474 -19.96 24.18 -28.54
CA PRO A 474 -20.95 23.13 -28.38
C PRO A 474 -20.57 22.21 -27.21
N VAL A 475 -21.55 21.90 -26.36
CA VAL A 475 -21.44 20.92 -25.29
C VAL A 475 -22.23 19.69 -25.71
N ASN A 476 -21.62 18.51 -25.58
CA ASN A 476 -22.25 17.23 -25.92
C ASN A 476 -22.57 16.44 -24.65
N ASN A 477 -23.64 15.65 -24.70
CA ASN A 477 -23.98 14.69 -23.64
C ASN A 477 -23.15 13.40 -23.78
N GLU A 478 -21.83 13.53 -23.68
CA GLU A 478 -20.92 12.37 -23.72
C GLU A 478 -20.40 12.04 -22.31
N MET A 479 -20.46 10.76 -21.96
CA MET A 479 -20.04 10.24 -20.66
C MET A 479 -18.75 9.43 -20.82
N VAL A 480 -17.83 9.56 -19.86
CA VAL A 480 -16.62 8.75 -19.75
C VAL A 480 -17.01 7.31 -19.40
N ASP A 481 -16.41 6.34 -20.10
CA ASP A 481 -16.60 4.92 -19.80
C ASP A 481 -15.92 4.52 -18.48
N GLY A 482 -16.67 3.82 -17.62
CA GLY A 482 -16.15 3.33 -16.35
C GLY A 482 -17.21 2.62 -15.51
N THR A 483 -16.79 2.05 -14.39
CA THR A 483 -17.73 1.53 -13.39
C THR A 483 -18.58 2.64 -12.77
N ALA A 484 -17.97 3.80 -12.49
CA ALA A 484 -18.67 5.05 -12.28
C ALA A 484 -18.40 5.97 -13.49
N CYS A 485 -19.44 6.60 -14.00
CA CYS A 485 -19.45 7.44 -15.19
C CYS A 485 -19.67 8.90 -14.79
N ARG A 486 -18.97 9.80 -15.48
CA ARG A 486 -19.12 11.26 -15.38
C ARG A 486 -19.06 11.87 -16.78
N PRO A 487 -19.62 13.08 -16.98
CA PRO A 487 -19.48 13.79 -18.26
C PRO A 487 -18.01 13.93 -18.68
N VAL A 488 -17.75 13.81 -19.97
CA VAL A 488 -16.47 14.21 -20.57
C VAL A 488 -16.21 15.69 -20.24
N PRO A 489 -14.97 16.11 -19.92
CA PRO A 489 -14.67 17.51 -19.65
C PRO A 489 -15.22 18.45 -20.71
N PHE A 490 -16.00 19.45 -20.27
CA PHE A 490 -16.62 20.45 -21.14
C PHE A 490 -16.45 21.85 -20.55
N LYS A 491 -16.44 22.86 -21.42
CA LYS A 491 -16.40 24.27 -21.00
C LYS A 491 -17.82 24.80 -20.86
N CYS A 492 -18.08 25.51 -19.78
CA CYS A 492 -19.31 26.28 -19.60
C CYS A 492 -18.99 27.61 -18.92
N ARG A 493 -19.95 28.53 -18.97
CA ARG A 493 -19.90 29.81 -18.28
C ARG A 493 -20.84 29.75 -17.09
N ILE A 494 -20.29 29.99 -15.90
CA ILE A 494 -21.00 30.00 -14.62
C ILE A 494 -20.84 31.41 -14.04
N GLU A 495 -21.96 32.12 -13.88
CA GLU A 495 -21.95 33.50 -13.40
C GLU A 495 -23.13 33.74 -12.46
N PRO A 496 -23.02 34.68 -11.50
CA PRO A 496 -24.17 35.10 -10.73
C PRO A 496 -25.31 35.51 -11.66
N ARG A 497 -26.54 35.06 -11.36
CA ARG A 497 -27.70 35.39 -12.20
C ARG A 497 -27.98 36.90 -12.25
N ASP A 498 -27.65 37.63 -11.19
CA ASP A 498 -27.73 39.09 -11.08
C ASP A 498 -26.96 39.61 -9.84
N SER A 499 -27.02 40.92 -9.61
CA SER A 499 -26.33 41.60 -8.50
C SER A 499 -26.83 41.20 -7.12
N THR A 500 -28.11 40.81 -6.97
CA THR A 500 -28.64 40.34 -5.69
C THR A 500 -28.08 38.97 -5.34
N ALA A 501 -28.01 38.07 -6.32
CA ALA A 501 -27.35 36.78 -6.14
C ALA A 501 -25.85 36.94 -5.85
N GLU A 502 -25.16 37.85 -6.54
CA GLU A 502 -23.75 38.13 -6.28
C GLU A 502 -23.51 38.66 -4.85
N ALA A 503 -24.37 39.56 -4.37
CA ALA A 503 -24.31 40.07 -2.99
C ALA A 503 -24.54 38.94 -1.96
N LEU A 504 -25.50 38.05 -2.22
CA LEU A 504 -25.75 36.88 -1.38
C LEU A 504 -24.53 35.96 -1.33
N ILE A 505 -23.94 35.63 -2.49
CA ILE A 505 -22.71 34.83 -2.55
C ILE A 505 -21.59 35.49 -1.72
N LYS A 506 -21.37 36.79 -1.90
CA LYS A 506 -20.34 37.56 -1.18
C LYS A 506 -20.58 37.65 0.33
N SER A 507 -21.79 37.40 0.81
CA SER A 507 -22.12 37.37 2.24
C SER A 507 -21.79 36.05 2.94
N LEU A 508 -21.59 34.95 2.19
CA LEU A 508 -21.36 33.61 2.78
C LEU A 508 -19.96 33.53 3.40
N SER A 509 -19.79 33.18 4.67
CA SER A 509 -18.45 32.97 5.24
C SER A 509 -17.75 31.73 4.64
N VAL A 510 -16.43 31.78 4.43
CA VAL A 510 -15.65 30.64 3.92
C VAL A 510 -15.40 29.66 5.07
N PHE A 511 -16.14 28.55 5.14
CA PHE A 511 -15.93 27.55 6.18
C PHE A 511 -14.84 26.54 5.77
N GLY A 512 -13.64 26.66 6.36
CA GLY A 512 -12.60 25.63 6.23
C GLY A 512 -11.18 26.12 5.90
N ASP A 513 -10.92 27.43 5.90
CA ASP A 513 -9.54 27.92 5.93
C ASP A 513 -9.05 28.03 7.39
N PRO A 514 -8.07 27.23 7.84
CA PRO A 514 -7.45 27.41 9.16
C PRO A 514 -6.68 28.73 9.31
N TYR A 515 -6.68 29.61 8.30
CA TYR A 515 -6.10 30.96 8.35
C TYR A 515 -7.10 32.12 8.34
N GLU A 516 -8.41 31.89 8.44
CA GLU A 516 -9.40 32.97 8.68
C GLU A 516 -9.46 33.44 10.15
N GLY A 517 -8.31 33.43 10.83
CA GLY A 517 -8.06 34.07 12.12
C GLY A 517 -6.97 35.14 12.07
N ALA A 518 -6.43 35.46 10.89
CA ALA A 518 -5.49 36.57 10.73
C ALA A 518 -5.92 37.46 9.57
N GLN A 519 -6.97 38.27 9.80
CA GLN A 519 -7.04 39.56 9.11
C GLN A 519 -5.72 40.28 9.41
N LEU A 520 -4.88 40.46 8.39
CA LEU A 520 -3.74 41.36 8.47
C LEU A 520 -4.30 42.74 8.79
N SER A 521 -3.70 43.41 9.77
CA SER A 521 -4.05 44.80 10.04
C SER A 521 -3.73 45.63 8.79
N THR A 522 -4.47 46.72 8.53
CA THR A 522 -4.17 47.66 7.43
C THR A 522 -2.73 48.20 7.48
N SER A 523 -2.06 48.10 8.64
CA SER A 523 -0.63 48.40 8.80
C SER A 523 0.31 47.34 8.20
N ASP A 524 -0.07 46.06 8.19
CA ASP A 524 0.79 44.98 7.68
C ASP A 524 0.79 44.95 6.14
N GLU A 525 -0.34 45.28 5.48
CA GLU A 525 -0.41 45.39 4.02
C GLU A 525 0.44 46.55 3.49
N HIS A 526 0.43 47.70 4.16
CA HIS A 526 1.27 48.84 3.80
C HIS A 526 2.76 48.53 3.98
N GLN A 527 3.12 47.76 5.01
CA GLN A 527 4.48 47.31 5.24
C GLN A 527 4.94 46.29 4.20
N ASP A 528 4.06 45.37 3.80
CA ASP A 528 4.39 44.36 2.79
C ASP A 528 4.59 44.99 1.41
N ALA A 529 3.76 45.97 1.05
CA ALA A 529 3.93 46.74 -0.17
C ALA A 529 5.28 47.47 -0.20
N GLN A 530 5.71 48.07 0.91
CA GLN A 530 7.01 48.74 1.00
C GLN A 530 8.19 47.76 0.95
N GLY A 531 8.11 46.63 1.67
CA GLY A 531 9.13 45.59 1.64
C GLY A 531 9.29 44.97 0.25
N LEU A 532 8.17 44.73 -0.45
CA LEU A 532 8.18 44.21 -1.80
C LEU A 532 8.66 45.24 -2.83
N ALA A 533 8.34 46.53 -2.66
CA ALA A 533 8.88 47.59 -3.52
C ALA A 533 10.42 47.69 -3.42
N LEU A 534 10.99 47.51 -2.22
CA LEU A 534 12.45 47.46 -2.04
C LEU A 534 13.07 46.21 -2.69
N ALA A 535 12.42 45.05 -2.58
CA ALA A 535 12.84 43.84 -3.28
C ALA A 535 12.75 44.01 -4.82
N LEU A 536 11.71 44.69 -5.32
CA LEU A 536 11.55 44.97 -6.74
C LEU A 536 12.61 45.95 -7.27
N ALA A 537 13.05 46.93 -6.47
CA ALA A 537 14.18 47.79 -6.83
C ALA A 537 15.50 46.98 -6.98
N GLN A 538 15.70 45.98 -6.12
CA GLN A 538 16.82 45.04 -6.23
C GLN A 538 16.70 44.18 -7.51
N ALA A 539 15.51 43.66 -7.83
CA ALA A 539 15.26 42.92 -9.06
C ALA A 539 15.57 43.74 -10.32
N ARG A 540 15.12 45.00 -10.36
CA ARG A 540 15.42 45.96 -11.45
C ARG A 540 16.92 46.23 -11.59
N THR A 541 17.66 46.25 -10.47
CA THR A 541 19.12 46.41 -10.47
C THR A 541 19.81 45.19 -11.10
N SER A 542 19.43 43.96 -10.74
CA SER A 542 20.00 42.76 -11.37
C SER A 542 19.74 42.74 -12.87
N TYR A 543 18.52 43.09 -13.28
CA TYR A 543 18.14 43.15 -14.68
C TYR A 543 18.97 44.18 -15.47
N ALA A 544 19.15 45.39 -14.94
CA ALA A 544 19.97 46.45 -15.54
C ALA A 544 21.45 46.03 -15.67
N GLN A 545 21.94 45.20 -14.75
CA GLN A 545 23.29 44.62 -14.79
C GLN A 545 23.36 43.35 -15.65
N GLY A 546 22.28 43.00 -16.36
CA GLY A 546 22.23 41.90 -17.30
C GLY A 546 21.93 40.52 -16.71
N GLY A 547 21.61 40.40 -15.42
CA GLY A 547 21.25 39.14 -14.76
C GLY A 547 19.75 38.91 -14.60
N ILE A 548 19.41 37.90 -13.80
CA ILE A 548 18.04 37.41 -13.60
C ILE A 548 17.30 38.39 -12.67
N PRO A 549 16.13 38.94 -13.03
CA PRO A 549 15.44 40.00 -12.29
C PRO A 549 14.77 39.48 -11.00
N ILE A 550 15.55 39.04 -10.04
CA ILE A 550 15.09 38.63 -8.71
C ILE A 550 15.79 39.49 -7.68
N GLY A 551 15.01 40.07 -6.77
CA GLY A 551 15.48 40.87 -5.66
C GLY A 551 14.87 40.40 -4.36
N SER A 552 15.58 40.62 -3.26
CA SER A 552 15.17 40.22 -1.93
C SER A 552 15.69 41.18 -0.88
N VAL A 553 14.91 41.39 0.18
CA VAL A 553 15.26 42.28 1.30
C VAL A 553 14.84 41.63 2.60
N LEU A 554 15.67 41.77 3.63
CA LEU A 554 15.40 41.31 4.99
C LEU A 554 15.08 42.52 5.88
N LEU A 555 13.86 42.57 6.43
CA LEU A 555 13.41 43.66 7.30
C LEU A 555 13.17 43.17 8.73
N VAL A 556 13.47 44.01 9.72
CA VAL A 556 13.01 43.84 11.11
C VAL A 556 12.20 45.03 11.58
N PRO A 557 11.24 44.82 12.51
CA PRO A 557 10.57 45.92 13.21
C PRO A 557 11.60 46.77 13.96
N SER A 558 11.49 48.10 13.89
CA SER A 558 12.36 48.98 14.69
C SER A 558 11.99 48.84 16.17
N SER A 559 12.88 48.30 17.00
CA SER A 559 12.66 48.22 18.44
C SER A 559 12.68 49.63 19.03
N SER A 560 11.66 49.95 19.82
CA SER A 560 11.49 51.18 20.58
C SER A 560 12.53 51.28 21.70
N HIS A 561 13.78 51.62 21.36
CA HIS A 561 14.80 52.05 22.33
C HIS A 561 15.57 53.32 21.95
N GLN A 562 15.13 54.05 20.93
CA GLN A 562 15.50 55.46 20.72
C GLN A 562 14.25 56.29 20.42
N ALA A 563 13.37 56.39 21.41
CA ALA A 563 12.38 57.46 21.45
C ALA A 563 13.07 58.74 21.96
N ASN A 564 13.78 59.42 21.07
CA ASN A 564 14.07 60.86 21.13
C ASN A 564 14.67 61.33 19.81
N SER A 565 13.83 61.37 18.77
CA SER A 565 13.99 62.28 17.65
C SER A 565 12.70 62.31 16.84
N ASP A 566 12.05 63.47 16.78
CA ASP A 566 10.84 63.76 15.99
C ASP A 566 11.13 63.80 14.47
N ALA A 567 11.90 62.86 13.95
CA ALA A 567 12.16 62.71 12.52
C ALA A 567 11.26 61.62 11.92
N PRO A 568 10.64 61.85 10.75
CA PRO A 568 9.81 60.86 10.07
C PRO A 568 10.71 59.80 9.42
N GLY A 569 11.23 58.88 10.22
CA GLY A 569 11.99 57.72 9.78
C GLY A 569 11.11 56.49 9.54
N PRO A 570 11.49 55.58 8.61
CA PRO A 570 10.74 54.35 8.36
C PRO A 570 10.67 53.48 9.63
N LYS A 571 9.48 52.90 9.90
CA LYS A 571 9.17 52.07 11.08
C LYS A 571 9.89 50.71 11.12
N PHE A 572 10.83 50.46 10.20
CA PHE A 572 11.54 49.21 10.01
C PHE A 572 13.00 49.49 9.65
N LYS A 573 13.87 48.55 10.01
CA LYS A 573 15.27 48.58 9.65
C LYS A 573 15.54 47.52 8.60
N VAL A 574 16.11 47.91 7.46
CA VAL A 574 16.67 46.98 6.47
C VAL A 574 17.92 46.35 7.07
N LEU A 575 17.91 45.04 7.25
CA LEU A 575 19.07 44.29 7.72
C LEU A 575 20.02 43.97 6.58
N GLY A 576 19.48 43.60 5.42
CA GLY A 576 20.25 43.35 4.22
C GLY A 576 19.35 43.38 2.99
N ALA A 577 19.93 43.77 1.86
CA ALA A 577 19.26 43.82 0.56
C ALA A 577 20.15 43.16 -0.49
N GLY A 578 19.56 42.29 -1.29
CA GLY A 578 20.28 41.51 -2.28
C GLY A 578 19.50 41.35 -3.57
N HIS A 579 20.23 41.23 -4.67
CA HIS A 579 19.67 40.85 -5.95
C HIS A 579 20.45 39.67 -6.51
N ASN A 580 19.83 38.94 -7.43
CA ASN A 580 20.45 37.78 -8.05
C ASN A 580 21.70 38.21 -8.82
N GLN A 581 22.86 37.62 -8.50
CA GLN A 581 24.16 37.92 -9.11
C GLN A 581 24.81 36.69 -9.75
N ARG A 582 24.02 35.64 -10.03
CA ARG A 582 24.54 34.38 -10.59
C ARG A 582 25.26 34.59 -11.92
N VAL A 583 24.69 35.43 -12.78
CA VAL A 583 25.24 35.71 -14.11
C VAL A 583 26.44 36.66 -14.01
N GLN A 584 26.27 37.76 -13.28
CA GLN A 584 27.25 38.83 -13.17
C GLN A 584 28.55 38.39 -12.50
N LYS A 585 28.45 37.48 -11.51
CA LYS A 585 29.61 36.98 -10.75
C LYS A 585 29.95 35.52 -11.08
N SER A 586 29.29 34.92 -12.06
CA SER A 586 29.41 33.49 -12.37
C SER A 586 29.24 32.59 -11.13
N SER A 587 28.35 32.98 -10.21
CA SER A 587 28.15 32.31 -8.92
C SER A 587 27.00 31.32 -8.98
N ALA A 588 27.21 30.13 -8.40
CA ALA A 588 26.17 29.12 -8.27
C ALA A 588 25.13 29.48 -7.18
N THR A 589 25.54 30.26 -6.18
CA THR A 589 24.81 30.43 -4.91
C THR A 589 24.29 31.84 -4.65
N LEU A 590 24.81 32.87 -5.35
CA LEU A 590 24.40 34.27 -5.16
C LEU A 590 23.02 34.57 -5.78
N HIS A 591 21.99 33.95 -5.23
CA HIS A 591 20.58 34.27 -5.46
C HIS A 591 20.22 35.48 -4.62
N ALA A 592 19.06 36.10 -4.89
CA ALA A 592 18.69 37.35 -4.24
C ALA A 592 18.56 37.18 -2.72
N GLU A 593 17.95 36.10 -2.26
CA GLU A 593 17.73 35.78 -0.84
C GLU A 593 19.05 35.49 -0.12
N ILE A 594 19.98 34.80 -0.79
CA ILE A 594 21.32 34.54 -0.25
C ILE A 594 22.13 35.83 -0.20
N ALA A 595 22.08 36.65 -1.24
CA ALA A 595 22.75 37.95 -1.25
C ALA A 595 22.23 38.88 -0.15
N ALA A 596 20.92 38.87 0.12
CA ALA A 596 20.33 39.65 1.21
C ALA A 596 20.78 39.15 2.59
N LEU A 597 20.94 37.84 2.77
CA LEU A 597 21.48 37.23 3.99
C LEU A 597 22.99 37.50 4.16
N GLU A 598 23.76 37.48 3.07
CA GLU A 598 25.19 37.83 3.10
C GLU A 598 25.40 39.31 3.42
N ASP A 599 24.61 40.20 2.83
CA ASP A 599 24.62 41.64 3.11
C ASP A 599 24.25 41.95 4.56
N ALA A 600 23.28 41.22 5.13
CA ALA A 600 22.93 41.33 6.54
C ALA A 600 24.07 40.88 7.49
N GLY A 601 24.98 40.03 7.01
CA GLY A 601 26.16 39.60 7.75
C GLY A 601 25.87 38.74 8.98
N ARG A 602 26.88 38.53 9.83
CA ARG A 602 26.75 37.64 11.00
C ARG A 602 26.09 38.37 12.18
N LEU A 603 24.76 38.30 12.26
CA LEU A 603 23.97 38.81 13.38
C LEU A 603 23.59 37.70 14.38
N LYS A 604 23.11 38.08 15.57
CA LYS A 604 22.60 37.12 16.55
C LYS A 604 21.35 36.42 16.00
N ALA A 605 21.17 35.14 16.34
CA ALA A 605 20.03 34.34 15.87
C ALA A 605 18.66 34.94 16.23
N GLU A 606 18.57 35.66 17.35
CA GLU A 606 17.35 36.39 17.76
C GLU A 606 16.93 37.47 16.76
N VAL A 607 17.89 38.09 16.06
CA VAL A 607 17.62 39.15 15.09
C VAL A 607 16.97 38.56 13.83
N TYR A 608 17.48 37.42 13.35
CA TYR A 608 16.90 36.70 12.21
C TYR A 608 15.52 36.12 12.51
N ARG A 609 15.31 35.64 13.75
CA ARG A 609 14.00 35.16 14.22
C ARG A 609 12.95 36.27 14.39
N GLY A 610 13.36 37.54 14.35
CA GLY A 610 12.46 38.68 14.31
C GLY A 610 12.27 39.30 12.92
N ALA A 611 12.87 38.70 11.88
CA ALA A 611 12.91 39.28 10.54
C ALA A 611 11.79 38.75 9.61
N THR A 612 11.43 39.55 8.61
CA THR A 612 10.64 39.13 7.44
C THR A 612 11.51 39.19 6.20
N LEU A 613 11.53 38.11 5.42
CA LEU A 613 12.19 38.06 4.11
C LEU A 613 11.18 38.40 3.02
N TYR A 614 11.45 39.43 2.24
CA TYR A 614 10.71 39.78 1.03
C TYR A 614 11.50 39.30 -0.17
N THR A 615 10.85 38.65 -1.14
CA THR A 615 11.48 38.23 -2.40
C THR A 615 10.51 38.43 -3.56
N THR A 616 11.00 38.86 -4.72
CA THR A 616 10.14 39.13 -5.88
C THR A 616 9.65 37.87 -6.59
N LEU A 617 10.33 36.73 -6.39
CA LEU A 617 9.99 35.44 -6.99
C LEU A 617 10.07 34.35 -5.93
N SER A 618 9.29 33.28 -6.06
CA SER A 618 9.37 32.15 -5.13
C SER A 618 10.80 31.63 -4.92
N PRO A 619 11.24 31.46 -3.66
CA PRO A 619 12.60 31.05 -3.37
C PRO A 619 12.82 29.58 -3.78
N CYS A 620 13.93 29.29 -4.44
CA CYS A 620 14.31 27.90 -4.76
C CYS A 620 14.58 27.08 -3.49
N SER A 621 14.78 25.76 -3.62
CA SER A 621 15.02 24.87 -2.47
C SER A 621 16.23 25.29 -1.61
N MET A 622 17.27 25.87 -2.22
CA MET A 622 18.44 26.37 -1.50
C MET A 622 18.10 27.61 -0.66
N CYS A 623 17.44 28.60 -1.26
CA CYS A 623 17.02 29.84 -0.58
C CYS A 623 15.96 29.56 0.50
N THR A 624 15.07 28.61 0.22
CA THR A 624 14.12 28.05 1.20
C THR A 624 14.85 27.44 2.39
N GLY A 625 15.84 26.57 2.14
CA GLY A 625 16.66 25.97 3.19
C GLY A 625 17.43 27.02 4.00
N ALA A 626 17.94 28.07 3.35
CA ALA A 626 18.61 29.18 4.02
C ALA A 626 17.65 29.95 4.93
N ALA A 627 16.44 30.30 4.46
CA ALA A 627 15.45 30.99 5.30
C ALA A 627 15.09 30.17 6.55
N LEU A 628 14.96 28.85 6.41
CA LEU A 628 14.72 27.92 7.53
C LEU A 628 15.91 27.83 8.48
N LEU A 629 17.13 27.73 7.95
CA LEU A 629 18.36 27.64 8.76
C LEU A 629 18.56 28.88 9.64
N TYR A 630 18.25 30.07 9.11
CA TYR A 630 18.31 31.32 9.85
C TYR A 630 17.10 31.53 10.78
N GLY A 631 16.10 30.64 10.72
CA GLY A 631 14.91 30.68 11.57
C GLY A 631 13.99 31.86 11.26
N ILE A 632 13.92 32.28 9.99
CA ILE A 632 13.07 33.39 9.57
C ILE A 632 11.60 32.96 9.64
N PRO A 633 10.77 33.61 10.48
CA PRO A 633 9.40 33.17 10.73
C PRO A 633 8.40 33.58 9.64
N ARG A 634 8.76 34.53 8.75
CA ARG A 634 7.85 35.09 7.75
C ARG A 634 8.55 35.38 6.43
N VAL A 635 7.96 34.93 5.33
CA VAL A 635 8.45 35.14 3.96
C VAL A 635 7.31 35.68 3.10
N VAL A 636 7.55 36.80 2.41
CA VAL A 636 6.61 37.47 1.52
C VAL A 636 7.15 37.38 0.09
N ILE A 637 6.34 36.86 -0.82
CA ILE A 637 6.71 36.50 -2.19
C ILE A 637 5.91 37.36 -3.17
N GLY A 638 6.61 38.02 -4.09
CA GLY A 638 5.99 38.87 -5.12
C GLY A 638 5.17 38.08 -6.11
N GLU A 639 5.77 37.08 -6.76
CA GLU A 639 5.08 36.20 -7.70
C GLU A 639 5.58 34.74 -7.63
N ASN A 640 4.69 33.81 -7.95
CA ASN A 640 4.98 32.38 -8.01
C ASN A 640 4.44 31.70 -9.29
N VAL A 641 4.14 32.50 -10.31
CA VAL A 641 3.52 32.02 -11.56
C VAL A 641 4.58 31.61 -12.56
N ASN A 642 5.63 32.42 -12.71
CA ASN A 642 6.74 32.11 -13.62
C ASN A 642 7.70 31.08 -13.03
N PHE A 643 7.74 30.95 -11.70
CA PHE A 643 8.53 29.95 -11.00
C PHE A 643 7.87 29.59 -9.66
N VAL A 644 7.67 28.29 -9.42
CA VAL A 644 7.21 27.76 -8.13
C VAL A 644 8.43 27.19 -7.40
N GLY A 645 8.61 27.58 -6.14
CA GLY A 645 9.77 27.29 -5.32
C GLY A 645 9.49 26.30 -4.19
N GLY A 646 10.05 26.56 -3.02
CA GLY A 646 9.90 25.74 -1.81
C GLY A 646 8.81 26.21 -0.84
N GLU A 647 7.75 26.89 -1.30
CA GLU A 647 6.73 27.50 -0.44
C GLU A 647 6.07 26.48 0.50
N ASP A 648 5.81 25.26 0.01
CA ASP A 648 5.20 24.19 0.81
C ASP A 648 6.14 23.71 1.92
N LEU A 649 7.46 23.70 1.67
CA LEU A 649 8.45 23.36 2.67
C LEU A 649 8.55 24.44 3.75
N LEU A 650 8.50 25.72 3.38
CA LEU A 650 8.44 26.83 4.33
C LEU A 650 7.20 26.72 5.23
N ARG A 651 6.01 26.52 4.64
CA ARG A 651 4.76 26.36 5.39
C ARG A 651 4.78 25.15 6.31
N ALA A 652 5.30 24.01 5.83
CA ALA A 652 5.41 22.78 6.62
C ALA A 652 6.32 22.93 7.85
N GLN A 653 7.25 23.88 7.84
CA GLN A 653 8.14 24.19 8.97
C GLN A 653 7.65 25.37 9.81
N GLY A 654 6.40 25.80 9.64
CA GLY A 654 5.77 26.84 10.46
C GLY A 654 6.12 28.28 10.06
N VAL A 655 6.74 28.49 8.90
CA VAL A 655 6.99 29.84 8.36
C VAL A 655 5.70 30.40 7.75
N LYS A 656 5.33 31.63 8.12
CA LYS A 656 4.20 32.36 7.51
C LYS A 656 4.60 32.80 6.10
N VAL A 657 4.07 32.13 5.08
CA VAL A 657 4.33 32.45 3.66
C VAL A 657 3.14 33.22 3.08
N ILE A 658 3.41 34.42 2.57
CA ILE A 658 2.42 35.28 1.89
C ILE A 658 2.84 35.42 0.44
N VAL A 659 1.93 35.14 -0.50
CA VAL A 659 2.15 35.40 -1.93
C VAL A 659 1.27 36.59 -2.30
N VAL A 660 1.90 37.69 -2.71
CA VAL A 660 1.25 38.99 -2.94
C VAL A 660 0.62 39.07 -4.33
N ASP A 661 1.10 38.24 -5.27
CA ASP A 661 0.63 38.20 -6.65
C ASP A 661 0.87 39.51 -7.43
N ASP A 662 1.99 40.17 -7.14
CA ASP A 662 2.33 41.51 -7.61
C ASP A 662 2.54 41.57 -9.13
N ALA A 663 1.82 42.50 -9.78
CA ALA A 663 1.79 42.63 -11.23
C ALA A 663 3.16 43.05 -11.81
N ASP A 664 3.91 43.90 -11.11
CA ASP A 664 5.22 44.37 -11.57
C ASP A 664 6.27 43.26 -11.47
N CYS A 665 6.24 42.44 -10.42
CA CYS A 665 7.10 41.26 -10.29
C CYS A 665 6.87 40.28 -11.45
N LYS A 666 5.60 39.98 -11.76
CA LYS A 666 5.24 39.10 -12.89
C LYS A 666 5.67 39.68 -14.22
N ALA A 667 5.39 40.96 -14.47
CA ALA A 667 5.70 41.62 -15.73
C ALA A 667 7.21 41.68 -15.96
N LEU A 668 8.00 41.99 -14.93
CA LEU A 668 9.46 42.07 -15.03
C LEU A 668 10.09 40.69 -15.32
N MET A 669 9.60 39.62 -14.66
CA MET A 669 10.09 38.27 -14.91
C MET A 669 9.66 37.76 -16.30
N ALA A 670 8.40 37.98 -16.69
CA ALA A 670 7.91 37.60 -18.02
C ALA A 670 8.70 38.30 -19.14
N LYS A 671 8.95 39.61 -19.00
CA LYS A 671 9.78 40.39 -19.92
C LYS A 671 11.21 39.82 -20.03
N PHE A 672 11.83 39.43 -18.92
CA PHE A 672 13.16 38.81 -18.95
C PHE A 672 13.16 37.44 -19.65
N ILE A 673 12.13 36.62 -19.42
CA ILE A 673 11.98 35.31 -20.07
C ILE A 673 11.88 35.48 -21.59
N GLU A 674 11.17 36.52 -22.04
CA GLU A 674 11.02 36.84 -23.46
C GLU A 674 12.31 37.38 -24.09
N GLU A 675 12.99 38.32 -23.41
CA GLU A 675 14.20 38.97 -23.95
C GLU A 675 15.48 38.14 -23.85
N LYS A 676 15.57 37.22 -22.88
CA LYS A 676 16.77 36.39 -22.62
C LYS A 676 16.43 34.91 -22.42
N PRO A 677 15.86 34.23 -23.43
CA PRO A 677 15.40 32.85 -23.32
C PRO A 677 16.54 31.86 -22.99
N GLU A 678 17.76 32.12 -23.46
CA GLU A 678 18.96 31.31 -23.18
C GLU A 678 19.38 31.31 -21.71
N VAL A 679 19.20 32.43 -21.01
CA VAL A 679 19.46 32.53 -19.56
C VAL A 679 18.28 31.95 -18.77
N SER A 680 17.04 32.15 -19.24
CA SER A 680 15.82 31.56 -18.66
C SER A 680 15.80 30.01 -18.68
N LEU A 681 16.40 29.40 -19.71
CA LEU A 681 16.57 27.94 -19.82
C LEU A 681 17.36 27.32 -18.65
N SER A 682 18.21 28.10 -17.97
CA SER A 682 18.94 27.66 -16.77
C SER A 682 18.13 27.77 -15.46
N ILE A 683 16.97 28.44 -15.48
CA ILE A 683 16.00 28.51 -14.38
C ILE A 683 14.99 27.35 -14.47
N HIS A 684 14.71 26.85 -15.68
CA HIS A 684 13.66 25.86 -15.98
C HIS A 684 14.07 24.37 -15.85
N LEU A 685 15.23 24.06 -15.27
CA LEU A 685 15.79 22.69 -15.25
C LEU A 685 15.08 21.66 -14.33
N VAL A 686 13.87 21.97 -13.83
CA VAL A 686 13.00 21.00 -13.15
C VAL A 686 11.70 20.67 -13.94
N ARG A 687 11.46 21.29 -15.11
CA ARG A 687 10.26 20.99 -15.94
C ARG A 687 10.51 20.32 -17.30
N ARG A 688 11.76 19.97 -17.66
CA ARG A 688 12.06 19.18 -18.88
C ARG A 688 12.79 17.87 -18.58
N HIS A 689 12.10 16.92 -17.94
CA HIS A 689 12.43 15.49 -18.07
C HIS A 689 11.21 14.58 -18.12
N ARG A 690 10.19 14.99 -18.89
CA ARG A 690 9.28 14.09 -19.61
C ARG A 690 8.96 14.79 -20.93
N ALA A 691 9.18 14.12 -22.06
CA ALA A 691 9.11 14.64 -23.44
C ALA A 691 10.32 15.46 -23.96
N ALA A 692 11.53 14.90 -23.93
CA ALA A 692 12.59 15.21 -24.90
C ALA A 692 13.73 14.18 -24.81
N SER A 693 13.48 12.96 -25.27
CA SER A 693 14.53 11.97 -25.59
C SER A 693 14.02 11.10 -26.72
N ILE A 694 14.06 11.67 -27.92
CA ILE A 694 14.11 10.97 -29.22
C ILE A 694 14.45 11.96 -30.36
N THR A 695 14.38 13.27 -30.16
CA THR A 695 14.59 14.26 -31.26
C THR A 695 15.76 15.23 -31.07
N MET A 696 16.77 14.92 -30.25
CA MET A 696 17.97 15.77 -30.10
C MET A 696 19.28 14.99 -29.89
N VAL A 697 19.41 13.81 -30.50
CA VAL A 697 20.70 13.11 -30.74
C VAL A 697 20.94 12.86 -32.24
N LEU A 698 19.97 13.18 -33.11
CA LEU A 698 20.04 12.95 -34.56
C LEU A 698 20.29 14.21 -35.41
N ARG A 699 20.94 15.24 -34.85
CA ARG A 699 21.37 16.45 -35.60
C ARG A 699 22.80 16.93 -35.34
N ARG A 700 23.63 16.12 -34.65
CA ARG A 700 25.07 16.40 -34.45
C ARG A 700 26.02 15.32 -34.98
N VAL A 701 25.55 14.40 -35.83
CA VAL A 701 26.40 13.41 -36.51
C VAL A 701 26.36 13.53 -38.04
N ILE A 702 25.65 14.51 -38.60
CA ILE A 702 25.66 14.76 -40.06
C ILE A 702 25.91 16.26 -40.30
N VAL A 703 27.16 16.70 -40.11
CA VAL A 703 27.94 17.64 -40.94
C VAL A 703 29.37 17.60 -40.37
N ALA A 704 30.12 16.57 -40.72
CA ALA A 704 31.57 16.61 -40.80
C ALA A 704 31.98 15.50 -41.78
N MET A 705 32.74 15.88 -42.81
CA MET A 705 33.38 15.02 -43.81
C MET A 705 32.55 14.69 -45.08
N TYR A 706 32.31 15.72 -45.89
CA TYR A 706 32.78 15.71 -47.30
C TYR A 706 34.16 16.41 -47.24
N THR A 707 35.28 15.93 -47.81
CA THR A 707 35.57 15.60 -49.22
C THR A 707 36.84 14.67 -49.30
N PRO A 708 37.53 14.45 -50.44
CA PRO A 708 37.43 13.19 -51.19
C PRO A 708 38.80 12.56 -51.55
N GLU A 709 39.10 11.31 -51.22
CA GLU A 709 40.32 10.67 -51.75
C GLU A 709 40.12 9.15 -51.91
N THR A 710 40.16 8.71 -53.18
CA THR A 710 40.83 7.50 -53.74
C THR A 710 41.09 6.31 -52.81
N GLN A 711 40.91 5.03 -53.15
CA GLN A 711 40.62 4.25 -54.36
C GLN A 711 40.58 2.77 -53.89
N GLN A 712 39.84 1.90 -54.60
CA GLN A 712 40.07 0.43 -54.72
C GLN A 712 39.92 -0.42 -53.42
N GLN A 713 39.33 -1.62 -53.35
CA GLN A 713 39.04 -2.69 -54.30
C GLN A 713 38.16 -3.74 -53.55
N VAL A 714 37.25 -4.45 -54.26
CA VAL A 714 36.99 -5.93 -54.14
C VAL A 714 36.26 -6.41 -52.85
N ILE A 715 35.15 -7.15 -52.77
CA ILE A 715 34.23 -7.99 -53.58
C ILE A 715 32.91 -8.06 -52.75
N GLY A 716 31.70 -7.84 -53.30
CA GLY A 716 30.73 -8.90 -53.68
C GLY A 716 29.71 -9.27 -52.57
N PRO A 717 28.46 -9.68 -52.90
CA PRO A 717 27.29 -8.92 -52.43
C PRO A 717 26.17 -9.71 -51.70
N GLN A 718 25.21 -8.92 -51.18
CA GLN A 718 23.77 -9.18 -50.97
C GLN A 718 23.28 -9.47 -49.54
N PHE A 719 22.60 -8.49 -48.93
CA PHE A 719 21.22 -8.62 -48.44
C PHE A 719 20.55 -7.23 -48.40
N LYS A 720 19.45 -7.09 -49.17
CA LYS A 720 18.55 -5.92 -49.17
C LYS A 720 17.47 -6.09 -48.10
N PHE A 721 17.30 -5.08 -47.25
CA PHE A 721 16.07 -4.81 -46.50
C PHE A 721 15.09 -4.05 -47.41
N ILE A 722 13.81 -4.44 -47.42
CA ILE A 722 12.70 -3.64 -47.95
C ILE A 722 11.84 -3.20 -46.77
N MET A 723 11.73 -1.87 -46.64
CA MET A 723 10.75 -1.13 -45.85
C MET A 723 9.45 -0.93 -46.64
N ILE A 724 8.28 -1.10 -46.00
CA ILE A 724 7.01 -0.39 -46.30
C ILE A 724 6.26 -0.29 -44.95
N SER A 725 6.26 0.87 -44.27
CA SER A 725 5.35 2.03 -44.36
C SER A 725 3.90 1.76 -43.91
N VAL A 726 3.52 2.36 -42.78
CA VAL A 726 2.14 2.50 -42.30
C VAL A 726 1.71 3.94 -42.64
N CYS A 727 0.70 4.10 -43.48
CA CYS A 727 0.02 5.37 -43.72
C CYS A 727 -1.33 5.41 -43.01
N ASP A 728 -1.58 6.55 -42.36
CA ASP A 728 -2.88 7.12 -42.04
C ASP A 728 -3.82 7.13 -43.25
N CYS A 729 -5.12 6.92 -43.01
CA CYS A 729 -6.17 7.74 -43.64
C CYS A 729 -7.54 7.51 -43.00
N ASN A 730 -8.17 8.61 -42.62
CA ASN A 730 -9.59 8.77 -42.38
C ASN A 730 -10.16 9.57 -43.58
N SER A 731 -11.10 9.03 -44.36
CA SER A 731 -12.15 9.81 -45.07
C SER A 731 -13.11 8.93 -45.89
N ASN A 732 -14.37 9.33 -45.86
CA ASN A 732 -15.53 8.81 -46.58
C ASN A 732 -15.38 8.81 -48.12
N ARG A 733 -15.93 7.77 -48.80
CA ARG A 733 -16.94 7.83 -49.88
C ARG A 733 -17.17 6.44 -50.53
N ASN A 734 -18.44 6.06 -50.69
CA ASN A 734 -18.95 5.03 -51.62
C ASN A 734 -19.15 5.65 -53.03
N PRO A 735 -19.49 4.93 -54.15
CA PRO A 735 -19.75 3.49 -54.35
C PRO A 735 -19.15 2.84 -55.66
N ALA A 736 -19.41 1.54 -55.84
CA ALA A 736 -19.70 0.80 -57.10
C ALA A 736 -18.61 0.07 -57.94
N SER A 737 -18.95 -1.20 -58.23
CA SER A 737 -18.77 -2.03 -59.45
C SER A 737 -17.46 -2.82 -59.75
N SER A 738 -17.59 -4.15 -59.61
CA SER A 738 -17.42 -5.21 -60.64
C SER A 738 -16.04 -5.77 -61.08
N PHE A 739 -16.01 -7.11 -61.18
CA PHE A 739 -15.05 -8.05 -61.82
C PHE A 739 -13.68 -8.26 -61.14
N GLY A 740 -13.11 -9.46 -60.97
CA GLY A 740 -13.48 -10.83 -61.29
C GLY A 740 -12.27 -11.77 -61.11
N ILE A 741 -12.48 -12.93 -60.46
CA ILE A 741 -11.86 -14.27 -60.66
C ILE A 741 -10.31 -14.40 -60.74
N PHE A 742 -9.68 -15.14 -59.81
CA PHE A 742 -9.05 -16.47 -60.03
C PHE A 742 -8.27 -17.02 -58.81
N LYS A 743 -8.67 -18.25 -58.44
CA LYS A 743 -7.94 -19.42 -57.88
C LYS A 743 -6.92 -19.29 -56.72
N SER A 744 -7.17 -20.13 -55.72
CA SER A 744 -6.29 -20.64 -54.65
C SER A 744 -5.26 -21.67 -55.19
N PRO A 745 -4.44 -22.40 -54.39
CA PRO A 745 -4.25 -22.39 -52.92
C PRO A 745 -2.78 -22.54 -52.42
N THR A 746 -2.66 -22.70 -51.08
CA THR A 746 -1.57 -23.35 -50.29
C THR A 746 -0.24 -22.60 -50.09
N TYR A 747 0.12 -22.30 -48.83
CA TYR A 747 1.05 -23.10 -48.01
C TYR A 747 1.16 -22.55 -46.57
N SER A 748 1.67 -23.42 -45.70
CA SER A 748 1.47 -23.51 -44.26
C SER A 748 2.40 -22.64 -43.40
N LEU A 749 1.86 -22.27 -42.23
CA LEU A 749 2.54 -21.87 -40.99
C LEU A 749 3.69 -22.80 -40.61
N HIS A 750 4.77 -22.24 -40.04
CA HIS A 750 5.63 -22.81 -38.98
C HIS A 750 6.34 -21.67 -38.24
N VAL A 751 6.19 -21.57 -36.91
CA VAL A 751 7.30 -21.48 -35.92
C VAL A 751 6.74 -21.91 -34.55
N THR A 752 7.44 -22.87 -33.95
CA THR A 752 7.12 -23.63 -32.74
C THR A 752 7.86 -23.07 -31.52
N LEU A 753 7.19 -23.11 -30.34
CA LEU A 753 7.80 -23.02 -29.00
C LEU A 753 8.75 -24.19 -28.72
N LEU A 754 9.83 -23.96 -27.97
CA LEU A 754 10.71 -25.01 -27.44
C LEU A 754 10.93 -24.83 -25.93
N VAL A 755 10.62 -25.86 -25.13
CA VAL A 755 11.24 -26.15 -23.82
C VAL A 755 11.26 -27.67 -23.55
N ILE A 756 12.49 -28.22 -23.54
CA ILE A 756 13.08 -29.31 -22.72
C ILE A 756 12.61 -30.78 -22.87
N THR A 757 13.57 -31.61 -23.28
CA THR A 757 13.75 -33.05 -22.99
C THR A 757 15.05 -33.15 -22.16
N ILE A 758 15.26 -34.03 -21.17
CA ILE A 758 15.80 -35.40 -21.33
C ILE A 758 15.84 -36.08 -19.94
N PHE A 759 15.34 -37.31 -19.85
CA PHE A 759 15.95 -38.42 -19.11
C PHE A 759 15.58 -39.71 -19.82
N LEU A 760 16.56 -40.60 -20.05
CA LEU A 760 16.42 -42.05 -20.14
C LEU A 760 17.80 -42.69 -20.36
N SER A 761 18.09 -43.76 -19.62
CA SER A 761 18.59 -45.03 -20.21
C SER A 761 18.92 -46.09 -19.12
N PRO A 762 18.73 -47.41 -19.40
CA PRO A 762 18.35 -48.43 -18.40
C PRO A 762 19.27 -49.69 -18.35
N SER A 763 18.77 -50.74 -17.65
CA SER A 763 19.11 -52.20 -17.71
C SER A 763 20.15 -52.71 -16.68
N LEU A 764 19.99 -53.85 -15.95
CA LEU A 764 19.75 -55.24 -16.34
C LEU A 764 19.19 -56.12 -15.15
N LYS A 765 18.77 -57.36 -15.46
CA LYS A 765 18.03 -58.38 -14.66
C LYS A 765 18.91 -59.30 -13.78
N MET A 766 18.38 -59.90 -12.68
CA MET A 766 18.31 -61.37 -12.41
C MET A 766 17.71 -61.76 -11.03
N ARG A 767 17.29 -63.04 -10.91
CA ARG A 767 16.36 -63.67 -9.93
C ARG A 767 17.03 -64.42 -8.75
N ALA A 768 16.28 -64.47 -7.63
CA ALA A 768 15.96 -65.58 -6.69
C ALA A 768 17.03 -66.35 -5.86
N GLY A 769 16.74 -66.57 -4.57
CA GLY A 769 17.31 -67.63 -3.71
C GLY A 769 17.26 -67.34 -2.20
N LEU A 770 16.84 -68.33 -1.38
CA LEU A 770 16.34 -68.26 0.00
C LEU A 770 17.36 -68.78 1.07
N LEU A 771 17.12 -68.46 2.35
CA LEU A 771 17.56 -69.08 3.64
C LEU A 771 18.73 -68.46 4.46
N THR A 772 18.31 -67.72 5.50
CA THR A 772 18.62 -67.78 6.96
C THR A 772 20.01 -68.12 7.53
N LEU A 773 20.44 -67.18 8.40
CA LEU A 773 21.07 -67.31 9.73
C LEU A 773 22.52 -67.82 9.83
N LEU A 774 23.43 -66.86 9.98
CA LEU A 774 24.53 -66.92 10.97
C LEU A 774 24.78 -65.50 11.50
N SER A 775 24.40 -65.29 12.75
CA SER A 775 24.62 -64.09 13.55
C SER A 775 26.08 -64.00 14.01
N LEU A 776 26.81 -63.01 13.50
CA LEU A 776 27.99 -62.43 14.13
C LEU A 776 27.66 -60.94 14.39
N PRO A 777 27.97 -60.38 15.57
CA PRO A 777 27.73 -58.97 15.83
C PRO A 777 28.76 -58.18 15.03
N THR A 778 28.45 -57.90 13.78
CA THR A 778 28.97 -56.69 13.17
C THR A 778 28.38 -55.56 14.02
N ALA A 779 29.23 -54.89 14.79
CA ALA A 779 28.92 -53.55 15.23
C ALA A 779 28.56 -52.80 13.95
N PHE A 780 27.26 -52.65 13.70
CA PHE A 780 26.77 -51.73 12.70
C PHE A 780 27.30 -50.39 13.19
N CYS A 781 28.43 -49.97 12.63
CA CYS A 781 28.84 -48.58 12.65
C CYS A 781 27.61 -47.86 12.10
N ALA A 782 26.86 -47.18 12.98
CA ALA A 782 25.67 -46.47 12.58
C ALA A 782 26.13 -45.47 11.51
N VAL A 783 25.81 -45.76 10.26
CA VAL A 783 26.20 -44.89 9.15
C VAL A 783 25.53 -43.55 9.41
N PRO A 784 26.30 -42.45 9.57
CA PRO A 784 25.73 -41.14 9.86
C PRO A 784 24.69 -40.81 8.79
N ARG A 785 23.45 -40.55 9.23
CA ARG A 785 22.35 -40.28 8.30
C ARG A 785 22.30 -38.78 8.03
N THR A 786 22.31 -38.40 6.75
CA THR A 786 22.38 -36.99 6.37
C THR A 786 21.09 -36.50 5.72
N ILE A 787 20.55 -35.38 6.24
CA ILE A 787 19.44 -34.64 5.65
C ILE A 787 20.02 -33.49 4.83
N GLN A 788 19.53 -33.30 3.61
CA GLN A 788 19.80 -32.08 2.85
C GLN A 788 18.90 -30.96 3.35
N LEU A 789 19.51 -29.87 3.78
CA LEU A 789 18.87 -28.66 4.25
C LEU A 789 18.86 -27.62 3.15
N SER A 790 17.72 -26.95 3.02
CA SER A 790 17.58 -25.80 2.15
C SER A 790 17.84 -24.52 2.94
N ALA A 791 18.73 -23.67 2.44
CA ALA A 791 18.95 -22.35 3.00
C ALA A 791 17.83 -21.39 2.60
N ARG A 792 17.44 -20.49 3.50
CA ARG A 792 16.58 -19.35 3.19
C ARG A 792 17.34 -18.35 2.29
N ARG A 793 17.51 -18.64 1.00
CA ARG A 793 17.90 -17.63 0.00
C ARG A 793 16.67 -17.19 -0.74
N ASN A 794 16.47 -15.89 -0.83
CA ASN A 794 15.51 -15.32 -1.76
C ASN A 794 16.11 -15.45 -3.17
N PRO A 795 15.65 -16.38 -4.03
CA PRO A 795 16.16 -16.45 -5.39
C PRO A 795 15.69 -15.18 -6.09
N GLY A 796 16.59 -14.47 -6.78
CA GLY A 796 16.19 -13.34 -7.61
C GLY A 796 15.05 -13.76 -8.55
N SER A 797 13.84 -13.30 -8.24
CA SER A 797 12.56 -13.62 -8.89
C SER A 797 12.18 -15.12 -8.93
N ILE A 798 10.98 -15.47 -8.40
CA ILE A 798 9.96 -16.41 -8.95
C ILE A 798 8.99 -16.91 -7.84
N SER A 799 7.69 -16.80 -8.15
CA SER A 799 6.57 -17.71 -7.81
C SER A 799 5.93 -17.80 -6.40
N LYS A 800 4.71 -17.23 -6.32
CA LYS A 800 3.42 -17.84 -5.88
C LYS A 800 3.37 -18.81 -4.68
N ARG A 801 2.58 -18.43 -3.67
CA ARG A 801 1.38 -19.07 -3.05
C ARG A 801 1.17 -18.35 -1.69
N ASN A 802 0.02 -18.10 -1.07
CA ASN A 802 -1.39 -17.74 -1.30
C ASN A 802 -2.08 -17.66 0.10
N ASN A 803 -2.99 -16.73 0.39
CA ASN A 803 -4.02 -16.89 1.44
C ASN A 803 -3.64 -16.83 2.94
N GLY A 804 -4.08 -15.72 3.59
CA GLY A 804 -5.00 -15.82 4.73
C GLY A 804 -4.52 -15.36 6.12
N ALA A 805 -5.08 -14.27 6.67
CA ALA A 805 -4.92 -13.67 8.03
C ALA A 805 -3.99 -12.43 8.12
N PRO A 806 -3.89 -11.67 9.25
CA PRO A 806 -3.31 -10.31 9.32
C PRO A 806 -1.81 -10.20 9.64
N ILE A 807 -1.01 -9.62 8.72
CA ILE A 807 0.38 -9.23 9.02
C ILE A 807 0.23 -7.79 9.47
N ARG A 808 0.36 -7.59 10.78
CA ARG A 808 0.55 -6.29 11.42
C ARG A 808 1.47 -5.42 10.57
N SER A 809 1.14 -4.15 10.32
CA SER A 809 2.12 -3.22 9.78
C SER A 809 3.23 -3.07 10.81
N GLU A 810 4.34 -3.74 10.58
CA GLU A 810 5.54 -3.44 11.33
C GLU A 810 6.77 -3.82 10.47
N PRO A 811 7.01 -3.16 9.32
CA PRO A 811 8.32 -3.25 8.72
C PRO A 811 9.25 -2.40 9.57
N LEU A 812 10.08 -3.08 10.37
CA LEU A 812 11.48 -2.72 10.58
C LEU A 812 12.10 -3.83 11.41
N TRP A 813 12.54 -4.89 10.73
CA TRP A 813 13.62 -5.80 11.12
C TRP A 813 13.98 -6.60 9.86
N ASP A 814 15.12 -6.34 9.22
CA ASP A 814 15.69 -7.40 8.41
C ASP A 814 16.29 -8.46 9.35
N ASP A 815 15.45 -9.40 9.77
CA ASP A 815 15.89 -10.68 10.34
C ASP A 815 15.83 -11.77 9.24
N TYR A 816 16.02 -11.31 7.99
CA TYR A 816 16.73 -11.99 6.89
C TYR A 816 15.98 -12.41 5.64
N ARG A 817 15.32 -11.43 5.02
CA ARG A 817 14.83 -11.49 3.64
C ARG A 817 15.97 -11.43 2.61
N GLY A 818 16.87 -12.40 2.66
CA GLY A 818 18.02 -12.50 1.76
C GLY A 818 19.22 -13.19 2.37
N THR A 819 19.23 -13.44 3.69
CA THR A 819 20.36 -14.13 4.34
C THR A 819 20.02 -15.57 4.68
N ASP A 820 21.01 -16.42 4.52
CA ASP A 820 20.98 -17.87 4.64
C ASP A 820 21.09 -18.36 6.10
N LEU A 821 20.36 -17.69 7.01
CA LEU A 821 20.40 -17.89 8.46
C LEU A 821 19.38 -18.88 9.03
N GLN A 822 18.37 -19.27 8.26
CA GLN A 822 17.41 -20.32 8.63
C GLN A 822 17.50 -21.49 7.66
N TRP A 823 17.47 -22.70 8.22
CA TRP A 823 17.55 -23.95 7.46
C TRP A 823 16.34 -24.80 7.74
N TYR A 824 15.74 -25.33 6.68
CA TYR A 824 14.59 -26.22 6.77
C TYR A 824 14.83 -27.53 6.05
N GLY A 825 14.18 -28.58 6.52
CA GLY A 825 14.19 -29.92 5.95
C GLY A 825 12.90 -30.67 6.24
N GLN A 826 12.78 -31.91 5.75
CA GLN A 826 11.54 -32.67 5.80
C GLN A 826 11.53 -33.65 6.99
N ILE A 827 10.39 -33.70 7.69
CA ILE A 827 10.07 -34.71 8.70
C ILE A 827 8.66 -35.25 8.44
N SER A 828 8.21 -36.25 9.19
CA SER A 828 6.81 -36.70 9.11
C SER A 828 6.22 -36.97 10.49
N PHE A 829 4.89 -36.81 10.62
CA PHE A 829 4.11 -37.16 11.80
C PHE A 829 2.96 -38.09 11.41
N GLY A 830 2.55 -38.98 12.32
CA GLY A 830 1.36 -39.81 12.16
C GLY A 830 1.59 -41.22 11.59
N THR A 831 0.53 -42.04 11.64
CA THR A 831 0.47 -43.38 11.04
C THR A 831 -0.80 -43.53 10.19
N PRO A 832 -0.74 -43.50 8.85
CA PRO A 832 0.46 -43.40 8.02
C PRO A 832 1.17 -42.03 8.15
N PRO A 833 2.49 -41.95 7.90
CA PRO A 833 3.25 -40.71 8.02
C PRO A 833 2.78 -39.62 7.04
N GLN A 834 2.59 -38.41 7.58
CA GLN A 834 2.30 -37.17 6.85
C GLN A 834 3.53 -36.26 6.90
N THR A 835 4.02 -35.78 5.76
CA THR A 835 5.31 -35.08 5.64
C THR A 835 5.18 -33.55 5.75
N PHE A 836 6.12 -32.92 6.47
CA PHE A 836 6.18 -31.48 6.72
C PHE A 836 7.58 -30.93 6.52
N SER A 837 7.67 -29.73 5.95
CA SER A 837 8.88 -28.92 5.87
C SER A 837 9.03 -28.13 7.17
N VAL A 838 10.08 -28.35 7.96
CA VAL A 838 10.26 -27.71 9.27
C VAL A 838 11.62 -27.06 9.43
N VAL A 839 11.66 -25.97 10.20
CA VAL A 839 12.93 -25.38 10.68
C VAL A 839 13.46 -26.21 11.84
N PHE A 840 14.75 -26.55 11.77
CA PHE A 840 15.48 -27.22 12.84
C PHE A 840 16.07 -26.15 13.76
N ASP A 841 15.44 -25.93 14.90
CA ASP A 841 15.68 -24.76 15.76
C ASP A 841 16.34 -25.14 17.08
N THR A 842 17.66 -24.91 17.21
CA THR A 842 18.40 -25.16 18.46
C THR A 842 18.08 -24.15 19.56
N GLY A 843 17.42 -23.03 19.22
CA GLY A 843 16.95 -22.00 20.16
C GLY A 843 15.60 -22.32 20.80
N SER A 844 14.90 -23.38 20.36
CA SER A 844 13.59 -23.77 20.92
C SER A 844 13.52 -25.25 21.30
N PHE A 845 12.66 -25.59 22.26
CA PHE A 845 12.40 -26.97 22.69
C PHE A 845 11.05 -27.50 22.18
N ALA A 846 10.15 -26.59 21.79
CA ALA A 846 8.82 -26.94 21.33
C ALA A 846 8.85 -27.29 19.84
N SER A 847 8.28 -28.44 19.49
CA SER A 847 8.00 -28.79 18.10
C SER A 847 6.54 -28.46 17.78
N GLU A 848 6.28 -27.89 16.61
CA GLU A 848 4.95 -27.47 16.20
C GLU A 848 4.72 -27.57 14.69
N VAL A 849 3.49 -27.97 14.32
CA VAL A 849 2.99 -27.96 12.94
C VAL A 849 1.51 -27.57 12.94
N PRO A 850 0.99 -26.97 11.85
CA PRO A 850 -0.41 -26.61 11.73
C PRO A 850 -1.28 -27.84 11.65
N GLY A 851 -2.34 -27.87 12.44
CA GLY A 851 -3.39 -28.86 12.30
C GLY A 851 -4.42 -28.46 11.25
N ILE A 852 -5.24 -29.41 10.84
CA ILE A 852 -6.41 -29.14 9.99
C ILE A 852 -7.39 -28.11 10.59
N GLN A 853 -7.30 -27.89 11.91
CA GLN A 853 -8.04 -26.84 12.62
C GLN A 853 -7.47 -25.43 12.42
N CYS A 854 -6.23 -25.29 11.94
CA CYS A 854 -5.65 -23.98 11.67
C CYS A 854 -6.31 -23.33 10.45
N GLY A 855 -6.79 -22.10 10.64
CA GLY A 855 -7.58 -21.35 9.68
C GLY A 855 -6.83 -20.83 8.46
N LEU A 856 -7.11 -19.57 8.14
CA LEU A 856 -6.57 -18.88 6.96
C LEU A 856 -5.05 -18.67 7.08
N GLU A 857 -4.58 -18.47 8.31
CA GLU A 857 -3.19 -18.25 8.75
C GLU A 857 -2.25 -19.36 8.29
N CYS A 858 -2.78 -20.57 8.10
CA CYS A 858 -2.05 -21.76 7.70
C CYS A 858 -2.37 -22.24 6.28
N ALA A 859 -3.01 -21.43 5.43
CA ALA A 859 -3.58 -21.92 4.17
C ALA A 859 -2.54 -22.34 3.10
N ASN A 860 -1.27 -21.94 3.21
CA ASN A 860 -0.18 -22.44 2.34
C ASN A 860 0.58 -23.63 2.89
N HIS A 861 0.33 -24.01 4.13
CA HIS A 861 1.12 -24.99 4.84
C HIS A 861 0.45 -26.35 4.77
N HIS A 862 1.26 -27.41 4.71
CA HIS A 862 0.78 -28.76 4.95
C HIS A 862 0.23 -28.81 6.36
N LYS A 863 -1.02 -29.29 6.51
CA LYS A 863 -1.72 -29.36 7.79
C LYS A 863 -1.79 -30.80 8.24
N PHE A 864 -1.45 -31.05 9.50
CA PHE A 864 -1.55 -32.35 10.13
C PHE A 864 -3.02 -32.73 10.32
N ASP A 865 -3.43 -33.74 9.56
CA ASP A 865 -4.72 -34.39 9.69
C ASP A 865 -4.61 -35.47 10.76
N TYR A 866 -4.90 -35.06 12.00
CA TYR A 866 -4.90 -35.98 13.13
C TYR A 866 -5.98 -37.07 13.03
N THR A 867 -7.00 -36.92 12.17
CA THR A 867 -8.05 -37.94 11.99
C THR A 867 -7.57 -39.10 11.11
N ALA A 868 -6.56 -38.85 10.27
CA ALA A 868 -5.96 -39.85 9.40
C ALA A 868 -4.86 -40.68 10.09
N SER A 869 -4.44 -40.31 11.31
CA SER A 869 -3.37 -40.99 12.04
C SER A 869 -3.92 -41.97 13.08
N SER A 870 -3.57 -43.26 12.98
CA SER A 870 -3.95 -44.29 13.96
C SER A 870 -3.16 -44.22 15.27
N THR A 871 -2.09 -43.43 15.32
CA THR A 871 -1.24 -43.25 16.52
C THR A 871 -1.43 -41.90 17.21
N PHE A 872 -2.41 -41.11 16.75
CA PHE A 872 -2.71 -39.81 17.32
C PHE A 872 -3.33 -39.90 18.72
N VAL A 873 -2.78 -39.13 19.66
CA VAL A 873 -3.29 -39.00 21.02
C VAL A 873 -3.41 -37.51 21.36
N ASN A 874 -4.63 -37.05 21.61
CA ASN A 874 -4.87 -35.68 22.08
C ASN A 874 -4.61 -35.60 23.59
N LEU A 875 -3.69 -34.72 24.03
CA LEU A 875 -3.35 -34.54 25.44
C LEU A 875 -4.08 -33.37 26.11
N THR A 876 -4.91 -32.61 25.36
CA THR A 876 -5.83 -31.56 25.85
C THR A 876 -5.25 -30.59 26.89
N LYS A 877 -4.12 -29.96 26.55
CA LYS A 877 -3.72 -28.67 27.13
C LYS A 877 -3.62 -27.65 26.01
N THR A 878 -4.58 -26.74 25.95
CA THR A 878 -4.54 -25.58 25.05
C THR A 878 -3.74 -24.47 25.71
N GLY A 879 -2.68 -24.02 25.06
CA GLY A 879 -1.81 -22.94 25.53
C GLY A 879 -1.59 -21.89 24.44
N GLN A 880 -1.24 -20.67 24.87
CA GLN A 880 -0.68 -19.67 23.97
C GLN A 880 0.84 -19.85 23.91
N LEU A 881 1.35 -20.19 22.73
CA LEU A 881 2.79 -20.13 22.44
C LEU A 881 3.11 -18.72 21.98
N LYS A 882 4.01 -18.02 22.67
CA LYS A 882 4.44 -16.65 22.31
C LYS A 882 5.80 -16.70 21.60
N PHE A 883 5.82 -16.39 20.32
CA PHE A 883 7.02 -16.24 19.49
C PHE A 883 7.36 -14.76 19.27
N SER A 884 8.57 -14.49 18.76
CA SER A 884 9.00 -13.14 18.32
C SER A 884 8.16 -12.61 17.15
N THR A 885 7.60 -13.50 16.32
CA THR A 885 6.68 -13.21 15.21
C THR A 885 5.20 -13.09 15.64
N GLY A 886 4.90 -13.33 16.92
CA GLY A 886 3.56 -13.25 17.50
C GLY A 886 3.16 -14.47 18.31
N GLY A 887 1.93 -14.50 18.82
CA GLY A 887 1.40 -15.61 19.60
C GLY A 887 0.45 -16.50 18.78
N GLY A 888 0.62 -17.82 18.89
CA GLY A 888 -0.29 -18.83 18.32
C GLY A 888 -1.01 -19.62 19.42
N VAL A 889 -2.24 -20.04 19.15
CA VAL A 889 -2.97 -20.98 20.02
C VAL A 889 -2.69 -22.38 19.54
N ALA A 890 -2.15 -23.23 20.42
CA ALA A 890 -1.84 -24.61 20.07
C ALA A 890 -2.32 -25.59 21.14
N ALA A 891 -2.72 -26.78 20.68
CA ALA A 891 -3.04 -27.91 21.54
C ALA A 891 -1.83 -28.84 21.63
N THR A 892 -1.46 -29.29 22.83
CA THR A 892 -0.44 -30.32 23.01
C THR A 892 -1.00 -31.68 22.59
N VAL A 893 -0.28 -32.38 21.71
CA VAL A 893 -0.67 -33.69 21.16
C VAL A 893 0.54 -34.63 21.12
N ASN A 894 0.26 -35.93 21.06
CA ASN A 894 1.26 -36.97 20.84
C ASN A 894 0.97 -37.73 19.56
N ASP A 895 2.02 -38.03 18.79
CA ASP A 895 1.94 -38.97 17.67
C ASP A 895 3.33 -39.57 17.36
N THR A 896 3.42 -40.44 16.36
CA THR A 896 4.69 -40.98 15.85
C THR A 896 5.36 -39.95 14.95
N MET A 897 6.58 -39.52 15.30
CA MET A 897 7.41 -38.67 14.43
C MET A 897 8.42 -39.55 13.68
N SER A 898 8.62 -39.32 12.39
CA SER A 898 9.59 -40.03 11.57
C SER A 898 10.53 -39.08 10.83
N ILE A 899 11.82 -39.42 10.81
CA ILE A 899 12.88 -38.68 10.12
C ILE A 899 13.94 -39.64 9.56
N LEU A 900 14.23 -39.55 8.26
CA LEU A 900 15.18 -40.44 7.56
C LEU A 900 14.98 -41.95 7.83
N GLY A 901 13.73 -42.41 7.98
CA GLY A 901 13.42 -43.81 8.28
C GLY A 901 13.70 -44.25 9.72
N LEU A 902 13.96 -43.30 10.62
CA LEU A 902 13.86 -43.47 12.07
C LEU A 902 12.46 -43.04 12.50
N SER A 903 11.88 -43.69 13.49
CA SER A 903 10.56 -43.36 14.03
C SER A 903 10.59 -43.32 15.54
N GLN A 904 10.01 -42.26 16.12
CA GLN A 904 9.83 -42.07 17.54
C GLN A 904 8.35 -42.09 17.87
N PRO A 905 7.86 -43.16 18.53
CA PRO A 905 6.50 -43.18 19.03
C PRO A 905 6.35 -42.19 20.20
N ASN A 906 5.11 -41.74 20.44
CA ASN A 906 4.75 -40.83 21.54
C ASN A 906 5.52 -39.50 21.54
N PHE A 907 5.88 -38.99 20.37
CA PHE A 907 6.53 -37.69 20.24
C PHE A 907 5.53 -36.57 20.55
N THR A 908 5.86 -35.72 21.51
CA THR A 908 4.99 -34.61 21.92
C THR A 908 5.26 -33.39 21.05
N PHE A 909 4.21 -32.85 20.42
CA PHE A 909 4.30 -31.61 19.65
C PHE A 909 3.02 -30.77 19.80
N PHE A 910 3.09 -29.53 19.35
CA PHE A 910 2.00 -28.59 19.39
C PHE A 910 1.29 -28.55 18.04
N LEU A 911 0.00 -28.82 18.07
CA LEU A 911 -0.88 -28.66 16.92
C LEU A 911 -1.36 -27.21 16.88
N ILE A 912 -0.85 -26.44 15.93
CA ILE A 912 -1.24 -25.04 15.77
C ILE A 912 -2.70 -25.00 15.29
N THR A 913 -3.53 -24.20 15.96
CA THR A 913 -4.95 -23.99 15.63
C THR A 913 -5.26 -22.54 15.23
N ASN A 914 -4.39 -21.60 15.59
CA ASN A 914 -4.49 -20.19 15.20
C ASN A 914 -3.10 -19.55 15.26
N GLN A 915 -2.73 -18.72 14.28
CA GLN A 915 -1.42 -18.07 14.17
C GLN A 915 -1.54 -16.58 13.83
N THR A 916 -0.44 -15.83 13.97
CA THR A 916 -0.37 -14.52 13.31
C THR A 916 -0.11 -14.73 11.83
N SER A 917 -0.55 -13.84 10.96
CA SER A 917 -0.42 -14.17 9.54
C SER A 917 0.91 -13.86 8.90
N GLY A 918 1.86 -13.36 9.69
CA GLY A 918 3.26 -13.42 9.29
C GLY A 918 3.63 -14.85 8.87
N PHE A 919 2.98 -15.83 9.49
CA PHE A 919 3.14 -17.26 9.22
C PHE A 919 2.76 -17.68 7.78
N VAL A 920 1.76 -17.06 7.15
CA VAL A 920 1.27 -17.42 5.80
C VAL A 920 2.35 -17.34 4.72
N GLY A 921 3.28 -16.39 4.89
CA GLY A 921 4.34 -16.10 3.94
C GLY A 921 5.60 -16.96 4.14
N ASN A 922 5.58 -17.89 5.09
CA ASN A 922 6.71 -18.78 5.34
C ASN A 922 6.75 -19.92 4.30
N PHE A 923 7.96 -20.42 4.01
CA PHE A 923 8.19 -21.54 3.08
C PHE A 923 8.33 -22.90 3.80
N TYR A 924 8.18 -22.89 5.12
CA TYR A 924 8.20 -24.05 6.00
C TYR A 924 6.85 -24.13 6.71
N ASP A 925 6.40 -25.35 6.94
CA ASP A 925 5.12 -25.69 7.58
C ASP A 925 5.17 -25.54 9.09
N GLY A 926 6.33 -25.65 9.73
CA GLY A 926 6.46 -25.60 11.20
C GLY A 926 7.89 -25.55 11.72
N ILE A 927 8.06 -25.76 13.01
CA ILE A 927 9.37 -25.76 13.70
C ILE A 927 9.53 -27.08 14.45
N VAL A 928 10.74 -27.63 14.44
CA VAL A 928 11.14 -28.68 15.38
C VAL A 928 12.14 -28.10 16.34
N GLY A 929 11.74 -28.05 17.60
CA GLY A 929 12.62 -27.66 18.69
C GLY A 929 13.74 -28.68 18.88
N MET A 930 14.97 -28.16 18.91
CA MET A 930 16.21 -28.90 19.13
C MET A 930 17.02 -28.37 20.32
N GLY A 931 16.38 -27.68 21.27
CA GLY A 931 16.98 -27.29 22.53
C GLY A 931 17.51 -28.51 23.30
N TRP A 932 18.54 -28.31 24.12
CA TRP A 932 19.27 -29.41 24.76
C TRP A 932 18.37 -30.18 25.76
N GLN A 933 17.79 -31.29 25.28
CA GLN A 933 16.93 -32.19 26.05
C GLN A 933 17.39 -33.63 25.81
N PRO A 934 18.24 -34.20 26.68
CA PRO A 934 18.79 -35.53 26.42
C PRO A 934 17.73 -36.63 26.42
N ASN A 935 16.65 -36.48 27.19
CA ASN A 935 15.66 -37.56 27.40
C ASN A 935 14.27 -37.23 26.84
N ASP A 936 14.12 -36.11 26.14
CA ASP A 936 12.82 -35.62 25.64
C ASP A 936 13.01 -34.89 24.30
N GLY A 937 11.92 -34.56 23.62
CA GLY A 937 11.95 -33.88 22.32
C GLY A 937 12.47 -34.77 21.19
N ILE A 938 13.21 -34.19 20.24
CA ILE A 938 13.66 -34.91 19.02
C ILE A 938 14.84 -35.85 19.27
N PHE A 939 15.69 -35.60 20.27
CA PHE A 939 16.92 -36.37 20.42
C PHE A 939 16.73 -37.85 20.77
N PRO A 940 15.72 -38.28 21.55
CA PRO A 940 15.37 -39.69 21.67
C PRO A 940 15.08 -40.38 20.32
N ALA A 941 14.43 -39.68 19.38
CA ALA A 941 14.15 -40.17 18.03
C ALA A 941 15.43 -40.36 17.19
N LEU A 942 16.43 -39.55 17.47
CA LEU A 942 17.73 -39.52 16.79
C LEU A 942 18.71 -40.54 17.38
N ARG A 943 18.42 -41.09 18.58
CA ARG A 943 19.18 -42.17 19.22
C ARG A 943 18.73 -43.54 18.67
N ALA A 944 19.23 -43.93 17.50
CA ALA A 944 19.29 -45.35 17.10
C ALA A 944 20.62 -45.97 17.62
N PRO A 945 20.76 -47.31 17.76
CA PRO A 945 21.65 -47.93 18.75
C PRO A 945 23.14 -47.84 18.38
N ALA A 946 23.72 -46.66 18.55
CA ALA A 946 25.14 -46.41 18.70
C ALA A 946 25.29 -45.04 19.38
N SER A 947 25.92 -45.04 20.54
CA SER A 947 26.21 -43.88 21.41
C SER A 947 27.18 -42.89 20.74
N GLN A 948 26.74 -42.14 19.74
CA GLN A 948 27.59 -41.18 19.02
C GLN A 948 26.96 -39.79 18.87
N PRO A 949 27.78 -38.72 18.98
CA PRO A 949 27.33 -37.33 19.07
C PRO A 949 26.69 -36.79 17.79
N TYR A 950 25.70 -35.91 17.93
CA TYR A 950 24.97 -35.27 16.85
C TYR A 950 25.75 -34.09 16.22
N SER A 951 25.77 -33.96 14.88
CA SER A 951 26.62 -32.97 14.18
C SER A 951 25.97 -32.32 12.96
N PRO A 952 25.31 -31.16 13.09
CA PRO A 952 25.00 -30.31 11.94
C PRO A 952 26.28 -29.88 11.20
N SER A 953 26.29 -29.98 9.86
CA SER A 953 27.47 -29.64 9.07
C SER A 953 27.17 -28.72 7.89
N THR A 954 27.93 -27.64 7.78
CA THR A 954 28.00 -26.83 6.55
C THR A 954 29.19 -27.32 5.73
N SER A 955 28.96 -27.93 4.56
CA SER A 955 30.05 -28.29 3.63
C SER A 955 30.03 -27.34 2.42
N PRO A 956 31.18 -26.75 2.03
CA PRO A 956 31.24 -25.73 0.98
C PRO A 956 31.53 -26.28 -0.44
N ARG A 957 31.68 -27.60 -0.64
CA ARG A 957 32.12 -28.13 -1.94
C ARG A 957 30.98 -28.26 -2.96
N THR A 958 30.56 -27.13 -3.50
CA THR A 958 30.31 -26.82 -4.94
C THR A 958 29.34 -25.63 -5.06
N PRO A 959 29.37 -24.86 -6.17
CA PRO A 959 28.51 -23.69 -6.39
C PRO A 959 26.99 -23.94 -6.37
N SER A 960 26.56 -25.19 -6.15
CA SER A 960 25.16 -25.60 -5.98
C SER A 960 24.77 -25.81 -4.50
N THR A 961 24.47 -24.73 -3.80
CA THR A 961 23.34 -24.56 -2.85
C THR A 961 22.93 -25.58 -1.75
N ALA A 962 23.58 -26.73 -1.48
CA ALA A 962 23.06 -27.72 -0.51
C ALA A 962 23.77 -27.72 0.87
N ARG A 963 23.06 -27.35 1.96
CA ARG A 963 23.52 -27.47 3.37
C ARG A 963 23.07 -28.81 3.96
N GLN A 964 23.69 -29.31 5.05
CA GLN A 964 23.43 -30.68 5.53
C GLN A 964 23.26 -30.80 7.06
N LEU A 965 22.36 -31.67 7.49
CA LEU A 965 22.23 -32.10 8.88
C LEU A 965 22.67 -33.55 9.01
N THR A 966 23.70 -33.84 9.81
CA THR A 966 24.17 -35.22 9.99
C THR A 966 23.78 -35.73 11.38
N LEU A 967 23.10 -36.88 11.40
CA LEU A 967 22.60 -37.56 12.59
C LEU A 967 23.50 -38.77 12.91
N GLY A 968 23.93 -38.90 14.16
CA GLY A 968 24.71 -40.04 14.64
C GLY A 968 26.22 -39.99 14.36
N GLY A 969 26.83 -38.81 14.40
CA GLY A 969 28.29 -38.61 14.26
C GLY A 969 28.65 -37.29 13.56
N TYR A 970 29.94 -36.93 13.54
CA TYR A 970 30.49 -35.87 12.68
C TYR A 970 31.29 -36.47 11.52
N ASP A 971 31.26 -35.79 10.37
CA ASP A 971 31.97 -36.22 9.18
C ASP A 971 33.35 -35.54 9.12
N ALA A 972 34.39 -36.28 9.53
CA ALA A 972 35.78 -35.80 9.54
C ALA A 972 36.30 -35.43 8.14
N SER A 973 35.68 -35.94 7.05
CA SER A 973 36.06 -35.55 5.70
C SER A 973 35.69 -34.10 5.37
N LYS A 974 34.71 -33.52 6.09
CA LYS A 974 34.27 -32.13 5.92
C LYS A 974 35.13 -31.13 6.69
N THR A 975 35.97 -31.59 7.62
CA THR A 975 36.85 -30.75 8.43
C THR A 975 38.33 -30.90 8.06
N ASN A 976 38.62 -31.49 6.88
CA ASN A 976 39.98 -31.86 6.48
C ASN A 976 40.74 -32.69 7.55
N GLY A 977 40.02 -33.49 8.35
CA GLY A 977 40.60 -34.27 9.45
C GLY A 977 40.87 -33.49 10.74
N VAL A 978 40.56 -32.18 10.81
CA VAL A 978 40.68 -31.39 12.04
C VAL A 978 39.51 -31.72 12.99
N PRO A 979 39.77 -32.16 14.23
CA PRO A 979 38.71 -32.45 15.19
C PRO A 979 38.06 -31.17 15.74
N PRO A 980 36.76 -31.18 16.08
CA PRO A 980 36.09 -30.08 16.77
C PRO A 980 36.72 -29.74 18.11
N THR A 981 36.88 -28.44 18.38
CA THR A 981 37.19 -27.93 19.72
C THR A 981 35.89 -27.81 20.49
N TYR A 982 35.75 -28.58 21.57
CA TYR A 982 34.53 -28.63 22.38
C TYR A 982 34.55 -27.67 23.55
N ALA A 983 33.39 -27.13 23.90
CA ALA A 983 33.12 -26.40 25.14
C ALA A 983 31.93 -27.04 25.86
N ALA A 984 32.05 -27.19 27.18
CA ALA A 984 30.98 -27.71 28.02
C ALA A 984 29.81 -26.71 28.10
N LEU A 985 28.58 -27.23 28.01
CA LEU A 985 27.38 -26.41 28.17
C LEU A 985 27.24 -25.91 29.61
N LEU A 986 26.62 -24.74 29.75
CA LEU A 986 26.23 -24.23 31.06
C LEU A 986 25.10 -25.10 31.65
N PRO A 987 25.09 -25.31 32.98
CA PRO A 987 24.03 -26.07 33.64
C PRO A 987 22.66 -25.39 33.48
N PRO A 988 21.55 -26.14 33.67
CA PRO A 988 20.19 -25.62 33.60
C PRO A 988 20.03 -24.39 34.50
N THR A 989 19.72 -23.24 33.92
CA THR A 989 19.40 -22.02 34.67
C THR A 989 17.96 -21.63 34.42
N ALA A 990 17.31 -21.01 35.41
CA ALA A 990 15.88 -20.66 35.42
C ALA A 990 15.54 -19.47 34.48
N PHE A 991 15.99 -19.52 33.23
CA PHE A 991 15.82 -18.46 32.24
C PHE A 991 15.17 -19.04 30.98
N ALA A 992 13.85 -18.94 30.88
CA ALA A 992 13.13 -19.18 29.64
C ALA A 992 12.56 -17.85 29.10
N PRO A 993 13.04 -17.30 27.97
CA PRO A 993 12.51 -16.08 27.40
C PRO A 993 11.19 -16.33 26.66
N GLY A 994 10.10 -16.64 27.37
CA GLY A 994 8.75 -16.58 26.80
C GLY A 994 7.85 -17.80 26.97
N SER A 995 8.29 -18.87 27.65
CA SER A 995 7.34 -19.89 28.11
C SER A 995 6.67 -19.38 29.38
N GLY A 996 5.38 -19.06 29.32
CA GLY A 996 4.56 -18.64 30.46
C GLY A 996 4.33 -19.74 31.50
N ASN A 997 5.35 -20.56 31.79
CA ASN A 997 5.28 -21.67 32.73
C ASN A 997 6.57 -21.68 33.57
N ALA A 998 6.48 -21.21 34.82
CA ALA A 998 7.62 -21.06 35.74
C ALA A 998 8.16 -22.39 36.31
N ASN A 999 7.58 -23.54 35.91
CA ASN A 999 7.86 -24.85 36.49
C ASN A 999 8.57 -25.85 35.55
N ALA A 1000 9.02 -25.43 34.37
CA ALA A 1000 9.73 -26.31 33.44
C ALA A 1000 11.17 -25.80 33.22
N SER A 1001 12.14 -26.53 33.77
CA SER A 1001 13.57 -26.33 33.53
C SER A 1001 13.93 -26.78 32.11
N HIS A 1002 13.95 -25.86 31.16
CA HIS A 1002 14.39 -26.13 29.79
C HIS A 1002 15.87 -25.75 29.64
N ASN A 1003 16.68 -26.61 29.00
CA ASN A 1003 18.10 -26.32 28.81
C ASN A 1003 18.38 -25.83 27.39
N TYR A 1004 19.23 -24.81 27.28
CA TYR A 1004 19.67 -24.22 26.01
C TYR A 1004 21.13 -24.59 25.71
N TRP A 1005 21.47 -24.63 24.43
CA TRP A 1005 22.86 -24.74 23.97
C TRP A 1005 23.59 -23.43 24.23
N SER A 1006 24.11 -23.29 25.46
CA SER A 1006 24.66 -22.04 25.95
C SER A 1006 26.07 -22.18 26.49
N LEU A 1007 26.91 -21.20 26.13
CA LEU A 1007 28.29 -21.06 26.60
C LEU A 1007 28.49 -19.73 27.32
N ARG A 1008 29.62 -19.61 28.03
CA ARG A 1008 30.08 -18.34 28.60
C ARG A 1008 31.33 -17.88 27.87
N ALA A 1009 31.29 -16.67 27.30
CA ALA A 1009 32.49 -16.07 26.74
C ALA A 1009 33.43 -15.61 27.86
N ALA A 1010 34.70 -15.97 27.76
CA ALA A 1010 35.77 -15.42 28.59
C ALA A 1010 36.00 -13.93 28.30
N HIS A 1011 35.89 -13.52 27.03
CA HIS A 1011 35.88 -12.13 26.60
C HIS A 1011 35.26 -11.94 25.21
N ILE A 1012 34.86 -10.70 24.92
CA ILE A 1012 34.34 -10.25 23.62
C ILE A 1012 35.20 -9.07 23.16
N ASP A 1013 35.65 -9.10 21.91
CA ASP A 1013 36.44 -8.04 21.27
C ASP A 1013 35.73 -7.49 20.04
N ALA A 1014 35.75 -6.17 19.87
CA ALA A 1014 35.29 -5.48 18.66
C ALA A 1014 36.44 -4.66 18.08
N ASN A 1015 36.90 -4.97 16.86
CA ASN A 1015 38.10 -4.39 16.24
C ASN A 1015 39.33 -4.43 17.15
N ASP A 1016 39.65 -5.61 17.69
CA ASP A 1016 40.76 -5.84 18.63
C ASP A 1016 40.67 -5.04 19.95
N ARG A 1017 39.52 -4.41 20.21
CA ARG A 1017 39.25 -3.68 21.46
C ARG A 1017 38.31 -4.47 22.36
N ARG A 1018 38.81 -4.78 23.55
CA ARG A 1018 38.09 -5.50 24.61
C ARG A 1018 36.80 -4.77 25.01
N VAL A 1019 35.67 -5.47 24.96
CA VAL A 1019 34.41 -5.05 25.58
C VAL A 1019 34.58 -5.21 27.11
N PRO A 1020 34.06 -4.29 27.95
CA PRO A 1020 34.23 -4.40 29.40
C PRO A 1020 33.59 -5.68 29.94
N GLN A 1021 34.38 -6.50 30.64
CA GLN A 1021 33.95 -7.82 31.14
C GLN A 1021 32.70 -7.76 32.02
N ALA A 1022 32.52 -6.70 32.80
CA ALA A 1022 31.34 -6.47 33.64
C ALA A 1022 30.01 -6.45 32.85
N LEU A 1023 30.05 -6.18 31.53
CA LEU A 1023 28.85 -6.12 30.69
C LEU A 1023 28.38 -7.50 30.18
N PHE A 1024 29.23 -8.54 30.21
CA PHE A 1024 28.89 -9.85 29.63
C PHE A 1024 29.33 -11.06 30.47
N ALA A 1025 30.15 -10.90 31.51
CA ALA A 1025 30.71 -12.02 32.29
C ALA A 1025 29.64 -13.00 32.82
N ASN A 1026 28.47 -12.48 33.19
CA ASN A 1026 27.37 -13.27 33.76
C ASN A 1026 26.27 -13.62 32.74
N ILE A 1027 26.41 -13.24 31.47
CA ILE A 1027 25.38 -13.45 30.45
C ILE A 1027 25.68 -14.73 29.67
N PRO A 1028 24.77 -15.74 29.66
CA PRO A 1028 24.93 -16.92 28.82
C PRO A 1028 24.75 -16.53 27.34
N ILE A 1029 25.59 -17.10 26.47
CA ILE A 1029 25.49 -16.96 25.00
C ILE A 1029 24.77 -18.20 24.49
N ILE A 1030 23.54 -18.03 23.99
CA ILE A 1030 22.74 -19.11 23.41
C ILE A 1030 23.01 -19.17 21.91
N PHE A 1031 23.29 -20.37 21.39
CA PHE A 1031 23.46 -20.64 19.97
C PHE A 1031 22.12 -21.11 19.37
N ASP A 1032 21.54 -20.30 18.50
CA ASP A 1032 20.19 -20.49 17.96
C ASP A 1032 20.23 -20.54 16.41
N SER A 1033 19.93 -21.71 15.85
CA SER A 1033 19.88 -21.96 14.41
C SER A 1033 18.54 -21.55 13.75
N GLY A 1034 17.53 -21.20 14.54
CA GLY A 1034 16.17 -20.94 14.09
C GLY A 1034 15.80 -19.46 13.99
N THR A 1035 16.34 -18.57 14.84
CA THR A 1035 16.00 -17.13 14.83
C THR A 1035 17.21 -16.20 14.77
N SER A 1036 18.24 -16.45 15.59
CA SER A 1036 19.46 -15.63 15.62
C SER A 1036 20.66 -16.50 15.98
N ASN A 1037 21.76 -16.45 15.21
CA ASN A 1037 22.95 -17.28 15.46
C ASN A 1037 23.46 -17.21 16.91
N ILE A 1038 23.39 -16.02 17.52
CA ILE A 1038 23.70 -15.79 18.93
C ILE A 1038 22.61 -14.94 19.57
N VAL A 1039 22.18 -15.37 20.76
CA VAL A 1039 21.31 -14.61 21.67
C VAL A 1039 22.00 -14.45 23.03
N MET A 1040 22.08 -13.21 23.51
CA MET A 1040 22.59 -12.85 24.84
C MET A 1040 21.45 -12.21 25.66
N PRO A 1041 20.77 -12.95 26.54
CA PRO A 1041 19.61 -12.44 27.27
C PRO A 1041 20.00 -11.40 28.33
N ARG A 1042 19.05 -10.51 28.70
CA ARG A 1042 19.26 -9.56 29.82
C ARG A 1042 19.34 -10.32 31.15
N ASN A 1043 20.26 -9.90 32.01
CA ASN A 1043 20.33 -10.42 33.38
C ASN A 1043 19.12 -9.88 34.17
N VAL A 1044 18.23 -10.77 34.66
CA VAL A 1044 17.01 -10.37 35.41
C VAL A 1044 17.30 -10.17 36.90
N THR A 1045 18.51 -10.46 37.37
CA THR A 1045 18.93 -10.26 38.75
C THR A 1045 19.82 -9.01 38.88
N GLU A 1046 19.24 -7.96 39.49
CA GLU A 1046 19.87 -6.75 40.06
C GLU A 1046 20.49 -5.68 39.15
N VAL A 1047 19.77 -4.56 39.03
CA VAL A 1047 20.28 -3.28 39.55
C VAL A 1047 19.36 -2.84 40.69
N ARG A 1048 19.52 -3.49 41.84
CA ARG A 1048 19.23 -2.87 43.14
C ARG A 1048 20.62 -2.66 43.76
N LEU A 1049 21.08 -1.42 43.62
CA LEU A 1049 22.20 -0.75 44.29
C LEU A 1049 23.16 -1.63 45.11
N LEU A 1050 24.44 -1.67 44.68
CA LEU A 1050 25.59 -1.74 45.58
C LEU A 1050 25.39 -0.65 46.67
N PHE A 1051 25.11 -0.94 47.93
CA PHE A 1051 25.91 -1.62 48.96
C PHE A 1051 25.01 -2.18 50.10
N PRO A 1052 25.51 -3.01 51.04
CA PRO A 1052 25.07 -4.39 51.21
C PRO A 1052 24.21 -4.68 52.47
N SER A 1053 23.61 -5.87 52.45
CA SER A 1053 23.30 -6.75 53.61
C SER A 1053 22.35 -6.25 54.69
N LEU A 1054 21.15 -6.85 54.79
CA LEU A 1054 20.69 -7.68 55.93
C LEU A 1054 19.23 -8.16 55.74
N HIS A 1055 18.96 -9.34 56.27
CA HIS A 1055 17.77 -10.19 56.13
C HIS A 1055 16.53 -9.70 56.93
N PRO A 1056 15.35 -10.35 56.80
CA PRO A 1056 14.02 -9.73 56.74
C PRO A 1056 13.21 -9.90 58.04
N PHE A 1057 12.09 -9.17 58.21
CA PHE A 1057 10.84 -9.67 58.85
C PHE A 1057 9.70 -8.62 58.76
N ALA A 1058 8.67 -8.92 57.95
CA ALA A 1058 7.21 -8.85 58.19
C ALA A 1058 6.54 -7.58 58.86
N PRO A 1059 5.20 -7.49 58.98
CA PRO A 1059 4.38 -6.58 58.13
C PRO A 1059 3.35 -5.71 58.89
N PHE A 1060 3.15 -4.42 58.57
CA PHE A 1060 1.91 -3.70 58.96
C PHE A 1060 1.61 -2.50 58.04
N ALA A 1061 0.33 -2.32 57.75
CA ALA A 1061 -0.27 -1.14 57.09
C ALA A 1061 -0.43 0.04 58.11
N PRO A 1062 -1.16 1.12 57.79
CA PRO A 1062 -0.90 2.21 56.83
C PRO A 1062 -0.92 3.59 57.53
N PHE A 1063 -0.11 4.60 57.21
CA PHE A 1063 -0.46 6.00 57.55
C PHE A 1063 0.25 7.04 56.68
N SER A 1064 -0.58 7.97 56.24
CA SER A 1064 -0.33 9.14 55.40
C SER A 1064 0.35 10.28 56.18
N PHE A 1065 1.27 11.02 55.55
CA PHE A 1065 1.52 12.42 55.89
C PHE A 1065 1.68 13.26 54.62
N ARG A 1066 0.83 14.29 54.51
CA ARG A 1066 0.87 15.38 53.52
C ARG A 1066 1.72 16.52 54.05
N LEU A 1067 2.42 17.21 53.16
CA LEU A 1067 2.62 18.66 53.23
C LEU A 1067 2.47 19.28 51.81
N HIS A 1068 1.64 20.32 51.76
CA HIS A 1068 1.20 21.21 50.65
C HIS A 1068 2.21 22.37 50.44
N TYR A 1069 2.25 23.22 49.40
CA TYR A 1069 1.65 23.40 48.06
C TYR A 1069 2.53 24.47 47.36
N GLY A 1070 2.66 24.46 46.02
CA GLY A 1070 3.16 25.63 45.28
C GLY A 1070 3.60 25.39 43.82
N SER A 1071 2.64 25.49 42.88
CA SER A 1071 2.75 25.82 41.44
C SER A 1071 3.54 24.92 40.45
N ASN A 1072 2.79 24.40 39.45
CA ASN A 1072 3.09 23.62 38.21
C ASN A 1072 4.20 24.16 37.27
N PRO A 1073 4.68 23.43 36.22
CA PRO A 1073 4.34 22.06 35.72
C PRO A 1073 5.56 21.12 35.40
N VAL A 1074 5.26 19.86 35.01
CA VAL A 1074 6.06 18.79 34.32
C VAL A 1074 6.41 17.56 35.19
N PRO A 1075 5.84 16.37 34.86
CA PRO A 1075 6.57 15.30 34.13
C PRO A 1075 5.69 14.65 33.04
N GLY A 1076 6.17 14.29 31.85
CA GLY A 1076 7.36 13.50 31.60
C GLY A 1076 6.90 12.13 31.06
N ALA A 1077 7.15 11.88 29.79
CA ALA A 1077 6.68 10.72 29.05
C ALA A 1077 6.99 9.39 29.75
N LEU A 1078 6.02 8.49 29.82
CA LEU A 1078 6.28 7.06 29.82
C LEU A 1078 6.10 6.53 28.38
N THR A 1079 6.93 7.07 27.49
CA THR A 1079 7.47 6.28 26.40
C THR A 1079 8.00 4.99 27.05
N ARG A 1080 7.52 3.81 26.66
CA ARG A 1080 8.38 2.63 26.78
C ARG A 1080 9.54 2.87 25.82
N ILE A 1081 10.55 3.61 26.30
CA ILE A 1081 11.87 3.61 25.68
C ILE A 1081 12.34 2.17 25.87
N TYR A 1082 12.49 1.45 24.77
CA TYR A 1082 13.25 0.22 24.74
C TYR A 1082 14.62 0.57 25.30
N ALA A 1083 14.87 0.28 26.58
CA ALA A 1083 16.12 0.67 27.22
C ALA A 1083 17.26 0.03 26.42
N HIS A 1084 18.08 0.87 25.77
CA HIS A 1084 19.24 0.44 25.00
C HIS A 1084 20.11 -0.46 25.89
N THR A 1085 20.49 -1.63 25.40
CA THR A 1085 21.31 -2.57 26.18
C THR A 1085 22.76 -2.05 26.22
N PRO A 1086 23.34 -1.80 27.41
CA PRO A 1086 24.73 -1.35 27.54
C PRO A 1086 25.76 -2.19 26.77
N PRO A 1087 25.62 -3.54 26.63
CA PRO A 1087 26.53 -4.33 25.80
C PRO A 1087 26.51 -3.98 24.30
N THR A 1088 25.34 -3.71 23.70
CA THR A 1088 25.23 -3.36 22.27
C THR A 1088 25.88 -2.02 21.98
N GLN A 1089 25.64 -1.03 22.84
CA GLN A 1089 26.29 0.28 22.73
C GLN A 1089 27.80 0.17 22.94
N ALA A 1090 28.25 -0.66 23.88
CA ALA A 1090 29.67 -0.88 24.12
C ALA A 1090 30.39 -1.53 22.93
N ILE A 1091 29.73 -2.47 22.24
CA ILE A 1091 30.23 -3.09 21.00
C ILE A 1091 30.31 -2.03 19.89
N TYR A 1092 29.23 -1.31 19.60
CA TYR A 1092 29.24 -0.35 18.49
C TYR A 1092 30.10 0.89 18.73
N ALA A 1093 30.23 1.35 19.97
CA ALA A 1093 31.15 2.43 20.32
C ALA A 1093 32.62 2.10 19.98
N ARG A 1094 32.98 0.81 19.90
CA ARG A 1094 34.31 0.34 19.48
C ARG A 1094 34.45 0.18 17.97
N ILE A 1095 33.34 0.15 17.24
CA ILE A 1095 33.29 -0.02 15.78
C ILE A 1095 33.21 1.34 15.10
N SER A 1096 32.19 2.14 15.41
CA SER A 1096 32.03 3.50 14.87
C SER A 1096 31.04 4.31 15.69
N PRO A 1097 31.33 5.59 16.01
CA PRO A 1097 30.38 6.49 16.67
C PRO A 1097 29.21 6.89 15.76
N GLN A 1098 29.28 6.59 14.46
CA GLN A 1098 28.22 6.87 13.50
C GLN A 1098 27.12 5.80 13.49
N ILE A 1099 27.35 4.65 14.14
CA ILE A 1099 26.33 3.63 14.33
C ILE A 1099 25.38 4.10 15.43
N LYS A 1100 24.13 4.35 15.07
CA LYS A 1100 23.11 4.91 15.97
C LYS A 1100 21.86 4.04 16.03
N PRO A 1101 21.12 4.07 17.14
CA PRO A 1101 19.81 3.43 17.20
C PRO A 1101 18.89 3.97 16.11
N HIS A 1102 18.11 3.08 15.47
CA HIS A 1102 17.14 3.41 14.44
C HIS A 1102 15.74 2.90 14.82
N GLY A 1103 14.75 3.79 14.83
CA GLY A 1103 13.38 3.49 15.21
C GLY A 1103 13.18 3.11 16.70
N THR A 1104 12.01 2.60 17.02
CA THR A 1104 11.61 2.24 18.41
C THR A 1104 11.91 0.80 18.77
N LYS A 1105 12.64 0.04 17.93
CA LYS A 1105 12.63 -1.43 17.95
C LYS A 1105 13.98 -2.10 18.22
N GLY A 1106 14.95 -1.33 18.70
CA GLY A 1106 16.26 -1.87 19.07
C GLY A 1106 17.25 -2.06 17.93
N ALA A 1107 16.89 -1.71 16.69
CA ALA A 1107 17.78 -1.76 15.55
C ALA A 1107 18.85 -0.66 15.64
N TYR A 1108 20.00 -0.91 15.03
CA TYR A 1108 21.05 0.08 14.84
C TYR A 1108 21.35 0.23 13.35
N ALA A 1109 21.73 1.43 12.94
CA ALA A 1109 21.99 1.74 11.55
C ALA A 1109 23.12 2.75 11.39
N LEU A 1110 23.70 2.78 10.20
CA LEU A 1110 24.67 3.76 9.73
C LEU A 1110 24.46 4.04 8.23
N PRO A 1111 24.96 5.16 7.69
CA PRO A 1111 24.95 5.39 6.24
C PRO A 1111 25.59 4.23 5.47
N CYS A 1112 24.85 3.67 4.51
CA CYS A 1112 25.29 2.51 3.72
C CYS A 1112 26.65 2.75 3.04
N ALA A 1113 26.92 4.00 2.62
CA ALA A 1113 28.17 4.39 1.97
C ALA A 1113 29.42 4.24 2.86
N LEU A 1114 29.24 4.18 4.19
CA LEU A 1114 30.36 4.03 5.13
C LEU A 1114 30.75 2.58 5.38
N ILE A 1115 29.88 1.61 5.07
CA ILE A 1115 30.12 0.19 5.34
C ILE A 1115 31.45 -0.30 4.74
N PRO A 1116 31.79 -0.04 3.46
CA PRO A 1116 33.03 -0.54 2.88
C PRO A 1116 34.31 0.02 3.51
N SER A 1117 34.20 1.16 4.22
CA SER A 1117 35.32 1.89 4.81
C SER A 1117 35.54 1.63 6.30
N LEU A 1118 34.61 0.93 6.97
CA LEU A 1118 34.70 0.66 8.39
C LEU A 1118 35.48 -0.64 8.66
N PRO A 1119 36.50 -0.63 9.53
CA PRO A 1119 37.02 -1.87 10.08
C PRO A 1119 35.93 -2.47 10.96
N PHE A 1120 35.53 -3.71 10.72
CA PHE A 1120 34.60 -4.44 11.59
C PHE A 1120 35.03 -5.88 11.83
N GLU A 1121 35.38 -6.22 13.06
CA GLU A 1121 35.61 -7.60 13.46
C GLU A 1121 35.02 -7.80 14.85
N LEU A 1122 34.23 -8.86 15.03
CA LEU A 1122 33.61 -9.19 16.31
C LEU A 1122 34.01 -10.61 16.70
N THR A 1123 34.76 -10.74 17.79
CA THR A 1123 35.36 -12.01 18.23
C THR A 1123 34.86 -12.38 19.63
N PHE A 1124 34.48 -13.65 19.79
CA PHE A 1124 34.05 -14.27 21.04
C PHE A 1124 35.06 -15.33 21.45
N THR A 1125 35.61 -15.22 22.65
CA THR A 1125 36.56 -16.21 23.18
C THR A 1125 35.89 -17.10 24.22
N PHE A 1126 36.03 -18.40 24.06
CA PHE A 1126 35.48 -19.43 24.94
C PHE A 1126 36.59 -20.30 25.52
N THR A 1127 36.28 -21.04 26.58
CA THR A 1127 37.17 -22.03 27.18
C THR A 1127 36.76 -23.42 26.71
N SER A 1128 37.70 -24.18 26.17
CA SER A 1128 37.47 -25.56 25.74
C SER A 1128 37.36 -26.53 26.91
N THR A 1129 36.84 -27.73 26.67
CA THR A 1129 36.80 -28.83 27.65
C THR A 1129 38.19 -29.30 28.09
N THR A 1130 39.24 -29.00 27.33
CA THR A 1130 40.65 -29.24 27.69
C THR A 1130 41.30 -28.05 28.41
N GLY A 1131 40.55 -26.97 28.66
CA GLY A 1131 41.00 -25.78 29.42
C GLY A 1131 41.68 -24.69 28.61
N GLY A 1132 41.96 -24.91 27.32
CA GLY A 1132 42.55 -23.90 26.43
C GLY A 1132 41.52 -22.91 25.84
N PRO A 1133 41.90 -21.65 25.57
CA PRO A 1133 41.00 -20.69 24.93
C PRO A 1133 40.84 -20.97 23.43
N PHE A 1134 39.65 -20.73 22.88
CA PHE A 1134 39.41 -20.73 21.42
C PHE A 1134 38.44 -19.61 21.04
N THR A 1135 38.53 -19.14 19.79
CA THR A 1135 37.80 -17.96 19.32
C THR A 1135 36.81 -18.29 18.20
N LEU A 1136 35.64 -17.66 18.28
CA LEU A 1136 34.66 -17.59 17.18
C LEU A 1136 34.58 -16.15 16.68
N THR A 1137 34.85 -15.93 15.40
CA THR A 1137 34.95 -14.57 14.81
C THR A 1137 33.91 -14.37 13.72
N VAL A 1138 33.21 -13.23 13.76
CA VAL A 1138 32.35 -12.75 12.67
C VAL A 1138 33.19 -11.89 11.71
N PRO A 1139 33.23 -12.21 10.40
CA PRO A 1139 34.07 -11.51 9.44
C PRO A 1139 33.54 -10.12 9.07
N ARG A 1140 34.44 -9.28 8.53
CA ARG A 1140 34.20 -7.87 8.13
C ARG A 1140 33.01 -7.67 7.20
N ALA A 1141 32.82 -8.60 6.26
CA ALA A 1141 31.78 -8.51 5.24
C ALA A 1141 30.35 -8.54 5.83
N GLU A 1142 30.19 -8.98 7.08
CA GLU A 1142 28.90 -9.25 7.71
C GLU A 1142 28.42 -8.12 8.65
N LEU A 1143 29.11 -6.95 8.67
CA LEU A 1143 28.75 -5.80 9.54
C LEU A 1143 27.31 -5.32 9.32
N SER A 1144 26.84 -5.39 8.08
CA SER A 1144 25.54 -4.89 7.68
C SER A 1144 24.69 -5.98 7.05
N VAL A 1145 23.41 -5.89 7.34
CA VAL A 1145 22.38 -6.77 6.78
C VAL A 1145 21.67 -6.18 5.57
N GLY A 1146 22.09 -4.97 5.16
CA GLY A 1146 21.58 -4.27 4.00
C GLY A 1146 20.78 -3.00 4.34
N PRO A 1147 20.29 -2.29 3.29
CA PRO A 1147 19.59 -1.03 3.44
C PRO A 1147 18.26 -1.18 4.18
N LEU A 1148 17.93 -0.19 5.01
CA LEU A 1148 16.63 -0.09 5.67
C LEU A 1148 15.54 0.24 4.65
N ALA A 1149 14.34 -0.33 4.84
CA ALA A 1149 13.24 -0.18 3.88
C ALA A 1149 12.56 1.19 3.94
N ASP A 1150 12.61 1.85 5.11
CA ASP A 1150 12.11 3.20 5.39
C ASP A 1150 13.17 4.28 5.11
N ASP A 1151 14.46 3.94 5.22
CA ASP A 1151 15.57 4.80 4.80
C ASP A 1151 16.67 4.01 4.07
N PRO A 1152 16.59 3.86 2.74
CA PRO A 1152 17.58 3.10 1.96
C PRO A 1152 18.99 3.70 1.96
N SER A 1153 19.17 4.93 2.47
CA SER A 1153 20.50 5.53 2.64
C SER A 1153 21.21 5.03 3.89
N LEU A 1154 20.44 4.52 4.86
CA LEU A 1154 20.92 3.87 6.06
C LEU A 1154 20.85 2.36 5.89
N CYS A 1155 21.88 1.70 6.38
CA CYS A 1155 21.97 0.25 6.39
C CYS A 1155 21.89 -0.24 7.82
N GLN A 1156 21.09 -1.27 8.04
CA GLN A 1156 20.96 -1.90 9.35
C GLN A 1156 22.26 -2.66 9.67
N THR A 1157 22.71 -2.56 10.91
CA THR A 1157 23.89 -3.26 11.42
C THR A 1157 23.53 -4.60 12.07
N LEU A 1158 24.52 -5.48 12.18
CA LEU A 1158 24.42 -6.87 12.64
C LEU A 1158 23.88 -7.10 14.07
N VAL A 1159 24.29 -6.28 15.04
CA VAL A 1159 23.90 -6.41 16.46
C VAL A 1159 22.66 -5.56 16.76
N ASN A 1160 21.57 -6.20 17.19
CA ASN A 1160 20.33 -5.55 17.58
C ASN A 1160 20.15 -5.59 19.12
N ALA A 1161 19.55 -4.54 19.69
CA ALA A 1161 19.22 -4.42 21.12
C ALA A 1161 17.73 -4.68 21.35
N LEU A 1162 17.35 -5.94 21.55
CA LEU A 1162 15.95 -6.33 21.72
C LEU A 1162 15.50 -6.18 23.19
N ASP A 1163 14.18 -6.19 23.41
CA ASP A 1163 13.55 -6.09 24.75
C ASP A 1163 14.06 -7.14 25.74
N LYS A 1164 14.49 -8.30 25.24
CA LYS A 1164 14.93 -9.46 26.03
C LYS A 1164 16.45 -9.64 26.08
N GLY A 1165 17.25 -8.84 25.38
CA GLY A 1165 18.70 -9.06 25.29
C GLY A 1165 19.35 -8.46 24.05
N VAL A 1166 20.59 -8.88 23.79
CA VAL A 1166 21.31 -8.58 22.54
C VAL A 1166 21.13 -9.74 21.57
N GLY A 1167 20.64 -9.44 20.37
CA GLY A 1167 20.59 -10.38 19.26
C GLY A 1167 21.70 -10.07 18.26
N ILE A 1168 22.39 -11.10 17.77
CA ILE A 1168 23.32 -10.98 16.64
C ILE A 1168 22.63 -11.59 15.44
N VAL A 1169 22.26 -10.69 14.53
CA VAL A 1169 21.25 -10.90 13.52
C VAL A 1169 21.96 -10.55 12.20
N GLY A 1170 22.12 -11.52 11.29
CA GLY A 1170 22.48 -11.22 9.90
C GLY A 1170 23.94 -11.36 9.50
N GLY A 1171 24.76 -11.85 10.43
CA GLY A 1171 26.19 -12.03 10.25
C GLY A 1171 26.60 -13.39 10.74
N SER A 1172 27.21 -14.17 9.86
CA SER A 1172 26.99 -15.59 9.97
C SER A 1172 28.01 -16.41 10.73
N LEU A 1173 28.08 -16.23 12.06
CA LEU A 1173 28.97 -17.05 12.88
C LEU A 1173 28.85 -18.55 12.58
N LEU A 1174 27.66 -19.14 12.60
CA LEU A 1174 27.49 -20.58 12.32
C LEU A 1174 27.66 -20.99 10.84
N LYS A 1175 27.83 -20.07 9.88
CA LYS A 1175 28.19 -20.42 8.48
C LYS A 1175 29.69 -20.68 8.33
N TYR A 1176 30.50 -19.98 9.11
CA TYR A 1176 31.96 -20.06 9.04
C TYR A 1176 32.55 -21.19 9.88
N TYR A 1177 31.71 -21.93 10.62
CA TYR A 1177 32.15 -23.00 11.49
C TYR A 1177 31.31 -24.26 11.27
N TYR A 1178 31.99 -25.40 11.16
CA TYR A 1178 31.38 -26.71 11.33
C TYR A 1178 31.08 -26.90 12.82
N SER A 1179 29.80 -26.98 13.19
CA SER A 1179 29.35 -27.04 14.59
C SER A 1179 28.88 -28.44 14.98
N VAL A 1180 29.37 -29.00 16.08
CA VAL A 1180 28.95 -30.32 16.62
C VAL A 1180 28.17 -30.10 17.91
N TRP A 1181 27.00 -30.72 18.05
CA TRP A 1181 26.08 -30.47 19.16
C TRP A 1181 25.89 -31.80 19.89
N ASP A 1182 26.78 -32.08 20.84
CA ASP A 1182 26.85 -33.36 21.54
C ASP A 1182 25.90 -33.35 22.75
N VAL A 1183 24.73 -33.94 22.52
CA VAL A 1183 23.63 -34.01 23.49
C VAL A 1183 24.00 -34.84 24.71
N ASP A 1184 24.73 -35.94 24.50
CA ASP A 1184 25.03 -36.94 25.53
C ASP A 1184 26.13 -36.45 26.47
N SER A 1185 27.15 -35.79 25.93
CA SER A 1185 28.25 -35.21 26.71
C SER A 1185 27.98 -33.76 27.14
N ALA A 1186 26.80 -33.21 26.82
CA ALA A 1186 26.41 -31.83 27.13
C ALA A 1186 27.48 -30.80 26.73
N GLN A 1187 27.93 -30.88 25.48
CA GLN A 1187 28.98 -30.00 24.94
C GLN A 1187 28.67 -29.58 23.49
N ILE A 1188 29.24 -28.46 23.07
CA ILE A 1188 29.17 -27.97 21.68
C ILE A 1188 30.59 -27.77 21.15
N GLY A 1189 30.84 -28.24 19.93
CA GLY A 1189 32.14 -28.23 19.26
C GLY A 1189 32.14 -27.35 18.03
N PHE A 1190 33.28 -26.74 17.72
CA PHE A 1190 33.47 -25.89 16.54
C PHE A 1190 34.75 -26.23 15.80
N VAL A 1191 34.70 -26.23 14.47
CA VAL A 1191 35.87 -26.23 13.57
C VAL A 1191 35.70 -25.09 12.56
N ARG A 1192 36.71 -24.26 12.37
CA ARG A 1192 36.66 -23.19 11.37
C ARG A 1192 36.63 -23.78 9.96
N ASN A 1193 35.75 -23.26 9.11
CA ASN A 1193 35.68 -23.62 7.70
C ASN A 1193 36.70 -22.79 6.91
N GLU A 1194 37.84 -23.35 6.53
CA GLU A 1194 38.97 -22.63 5.94
C GLU A 1194 38.76 -22.18 4.47
N TYR A 1195 37.60 -22.44 3.86
CA TYR A 1195 37.35 -22.21 2.43
C TYR A 1195 36.70 -20.84 2.08
N GLU A 1196 36.52 -19.91 3.03
CA GLU A 1196 35.79 -18.63 2.84
C GLU A 1196 36.59 -17.33 3.14
N LEU A 1197 37.92 -17.35 3.11
CA LEU A 1197 38.74 -16.11 3.21
C LEU A 1197 39.09 -15.51 1.85
#